data_AF-A0A507CRQ6-F1
#
_entry.id   AF-A0A507CRQ6-F1
#
_cell.length_a   1.000
_cell.length_b   1.000
_cell.length_c   1.000
_cell.angle_alpha   90.00
_cell.angle_beta   90.00
_cell.angle_gamma   90.00
#
_symmetry.space_group_name_H-M   'P 1'
#
loop_
_entity.id
_entity.type
_entity.pdbx_description
1 polymer ?
#
loop_
_entity_poly.entity_id
_entity_poly.type
_entity_poly.pdbx_seq_one_letter_code
_entity_poly.pdbx_strand_id
1 'polypeptide(L)'
;MLTSFIIIILVLWHQALPTIAEITDAEYSSYADSLREHRFGMTNSMKKKLLYELELLYSWWKDPNDSYGNEITSITGLFIRHIIPNDIPFSEAHVRGPVEGMSQSYNEFVWQSLRTLDDFAYVLVDEVHKRELADLSALATAYEKRLKYQIRLHFFPYADVSNLLALSAKVARTYLGQECPPWVSSFTQVELIKMNWLNWCVDELNVDEKLARLTEMDEVTLRMSTEKWVEALAFSQLAAGRIALIQSALEKFNKDHSSIPIHQLVNDMDVLKKAFTDYDRNCGFMTWTHVLGTEAGHYREIMQSAPPASSQADFGKVKDIPDEVISLFHLLPPSENVPPIYMDLAATYHYLNRNRVQFVEGDHDQEFELLLGDACHLYPTYDGAASAARSSRSARPTDDGSWAARLLVDANKLRLSYATAVDTRYRLYAESLREYRYGMTDDKKVELMERLDPYGKEFTSITGLLIRHIIPEGIPVTEETLWEPVEGNSQSHNEFVWEVLDTLYYFTYFWDYCEIENVHRQKLDDLRVWTLKHQEQLRVQIRLALGGSHDIFSDISPKNYDISALNAEVARVKEALTFGTFSMVSSLTQAELIYCRASDWCVGLGFGEMMRIDCSDEHGASISNARRANALAFSLLVVGRTLLLERSLSAFLEQRRKLPQPDWLIHELGKLERAVHKVQETRQEYQKRARRYMEKWKDALGEVDRTYLRMDLLQEYFTLAASYNEIPYLISVKFSSMQLRDIYDEAAAAASSSGGAVPSSNPFMNERIGVNSVAARDHGLSAGHFQGLSQDTSRTMTEHGQASSHRNRQRRRPSSKDMLE
;
A
#
# COMPACT_ATOMS: atom_id res chain seq x y z
N MET A 1 48.54 -36.00 47.98
CA MET A 1 47.47 -34.99 47.89
C MET A 1 47.82 -33.83 46.96
N LEU A 2 49.04 -33.27 46.99
CA LEU A 2 49.44 -32.21 46.04
C LEU A 2 49.51 -32.68 44.57
N THR A 3 49.98 -33.91 44.32
CA THR A 3 50.09 -34.49 42.96
C THR A 3 48.73 -34.78 42.33
N SER A 4 47.73 -35.18 43.12
CA SER A 4 46.36 -35.38 42.64
C SER A 4 45.64 -34.06 42.34
N PHE A 5 45.96 -32.99 43.09
CA PHE A 5 45.40 -31.66 42.86
C PHE A 5 45.98 -30.99 41.61
N ILE A 6 47.27 -31.19 41.33
CA ILE A 6 47.94 -30.69 40.12
C ILE A 6 47.43 -31.43 38.86
N ILE A 7 47.15 -32.73 38.95
CA ILE A 7 46.59 -33.49 37.81
C ILE A 7 45.13 -33.09 37.54
N ILE A 8 44.31 -32.82 38.56
CA ILE A 8 42.93 -32.34 38.36
C ILE A 8 42.92 -30.92 37.76
N ILE A 9 43.81 -30.02 38.21
CA ILE A 9 43.93 -28.68 37.61
C ILE A 9 44.48 -28.75 36.19
N LEU A 10 45.46 -29.60 35.89
CA LEU A 10 46.00 -29.76 34.52
C LEU A 10 45.02 -30.46 33.57
N VAL A 11 44.19 -31.39 34.06
CA VAL A 11 43.12 -32.02 33.26
C VAL A 11 41.96 -31.05 33.02
N LEU A 12 41.63 -30.19 34.00
CA LEU A 12 40.65 -29.11 33.82
C LEU A 12 41.19 -27.97 32.94
N TRP A 13 42.51 -27.72 32.92
CA TRP A 13 43.12 -26.74 32.02
C TRP A 13 43.36 -27.27 30.60
N HIS A 14 43.55 -28.59 30.41
CA HIS A 14 43.60 -29.18 29.06
C HIS A 14 42.20 -29.39 28.44
N GLN A 15 41.11 -29.30 29.21
CA GLN A 15 39.77 -29.10 28.67
C GLN A 15 39.45 -27.63 28.37
N ALA A 16 40.30 -26.70 28.81
CA ALA A 16 40.34 -25.33 28.32
C ALA A 16 41.38 -25.21 27.19
N LEU A 17 41.13 -25.91 26.08
CA LEU A 17 41.46 -25.34 24.76
C LEU A 17 40.84 -23.92 24.72
N PRO A 18 41.41 -22.95 23.98
CA PRO A 18 40.75 -21.67 23.81
C PRO A 18 39.38 -21.97 23.22
N THR A 19 38.35 -21.88 24.06
CA THR A 19 36.97 -21.85 23.66
C THR A 19 36.95 -20.74 22.62
N ILE A 20 36.78 -21.09 21.34
CA ILE A 20 36.16 -20.16 20.41
C ILE A 20 34.92 -19.74 21.18
N ALA A 21 34.87 -18.48 21.63
CA ALA A 21 33.74 -18.00 22.41
C ALA A 21 32.49 -18.42 21.64
N GLU A 22 31.65 -19.26 22.25
CA GLU A 22 30.40 -19.64 21.60
C GLU A 22 29.64 -18.34 21.37
N ILE A 23 29.53 -17.95 20.10
CA ILE A 23 28.86 -16.71 19.70
C ILE A 23 27.43 -16.82 20.22
N THR A 24 27.04 -15.87 21.05
CA THR A 24 25.72 -15.82 21.68
C THR A 24 24.67 -15.35 20.70
N ASP A 25 23.39 -15.65 20.97
CA ASP A 25 22.27 -15.15 20.16
C ASP A 25 22.22 -13.62 20.09
N ALA A 26 22.65 -12.93 21.15
CA ALA A 26 22.75 -11.48 21.17
C ALA A 26 23.83 -10.96 20.20
N GLU A 27 24.98 -11.63 20.15
CA GLU A 27 26.05 -11.31 19.20
C GLU A 27 25.62 -11.59 17.76
N TYR A 28 24.98 -12.73 17.48
CA TYR A 28 24.43 -13.01 16.15
C TYR A 28 23.41 -11.97 15.70
N SER A 29 22.49 -11.56 16.57
CA SER A 29 21.53 -10.48 16.26
C SER A 29 22.26 -9.17 15.94
N SER A 30 23.29 -8.81 16.71
CA SER A 30 24.09 -7.61 16.45
C SER A 30 24.81 -7.69 15.10
N TYR A 31 25.37 -8.84 14.73
CA TYR A 31 26.03 -9.03 13.45
C TYR A 31 25.05 -8.95 12.27
N ALA A 32 23.86 -9.54 12.42
CA ALA A 32 22.79 -9.46 11.42
C ALA A 32 22.37 -8.00 11.18
N ASP A 33 22.25 -7.20 12.24
CA ASP A 33 21.90 -5.78 12.15
C ASP A 33 23.02 -4.95 11.51
N SER A 34 24.29 -5.17 11.88
CA SER A 34 25.44 -4.53 11.24
C SER A 34 25.52 -4.84 9.74
N LEU A 35 25.26 -6.09 9.33
CA LEU A 35 25.19 -6.47 7.91
C LEU A 35 24.06 -5.76 7.18
N ARG A 36 22.89 -5.67 7.82
CA ARG A 36 21.74 -4.97 7.28
C ARG A 36 22.07 -3.50 7.03
N GLU A 37 22.66 -2.82 8.01
CA GLU A 37 23.09 -1.42 7.90
C GLU A 37 24.17 -1.24 6.84
N HIS A 38 25.15 -2.14 6.79
CA HIS A 38 26.20 -2.14 5.76
C HIS A 38 25.59 -2.24 4.35
N ARG A 39 24.68 -3.20 4.13
CA ARG A 39 24.03 -3.41 2.82
C ARG A 39 23.20 -2.20 2.39
N PHE A 40 22.43 -1.61 3.29
CA PHE A 40 21.62 -0.42 2.98
C PHE A 40 22.46 0.86 2.87
N GLY A 41 23.62 0.92 3.52
CA GLY A 41 24.55 2.05 3.43
C GLY A 41 25.38 2.08 2.13
N MET A 42 25.43 0.98 1.38
CA MET A 42 26.17 0.91 0.11
C MET A 42 25.41 1.59 -1.03
N THR A 43 25.94 2.73 -1.49
CA THR A 43 25.43 3.40 -2.71
C THR A 43 25.67 2.55 -3.96
N ASN A 44 24.90 2.76 -5.02
CA ASN A 44 25.11 2.08 -6.31
C ASN A 44 26.53 2.28 -6.87
N SER A 45 27.13 3.45 -6.66
CA SER A 45 28.51 3.72 -7.07
C SER A 45 29.54 2.88 -6.31
N MET A 46 29.31 2.68 -5.00
CA MET A 46 30.14 1.83 -4.14
C MET A 46 30.00 0.37 -4.55
N LYS A 47 28.77 -0.10 -4.79
CA LYS A 47 28.53 -1.47 -5.26
C LYS A 47 29.25 -1.75 -6.60
N LYS A 48 29.13 -0.83 -7.57
CA LYS A 48 29.85 -0.95 -8.86
C LYS A 48 31.36 -0.98 -8.68
N LYS A 49 31.91 -0.08 -7.84
CA LYS A 49 33.35 -0.05 -7.58
C LYS A 49 33.83 -1.36 -6.96
N LEU A 50 33.11 -1.87 -5.96
CA LEU A 50 33.44 -3.15 -5.31
C LEU A 50 33.36 -4.31 -6.31
N LEU A 51 32.39 -4.30 -7.22
CA LEU A 51 32.29 -5.29 -8.28
C LEU A 51 33.53 -5.33 -9.18
N TYR A 52 33.97 -4.16 -9.69
CA TYR A 52 35.19 -4.07 -10.49
C TYR A 52 36.44 -4.52 -9.71
N GLU A 53 36.51 -4.21 -8.41
CA GLU A 53 37.59 -4.67 -7.55
C GLU A 53 37.56 -6.20 -7.39
N LEU A 54 36.38 -6.80 -7.20
CA LEU A 54 36.20 -8.25 -7.12
C LEU A 54 36.59 -8.96 -8.41
N GLU A 55 36.27 -8.41 -9.58
CA GLU A 55 36.68 -8.95 -10.89
C GLU A 55 38.22 -8.97 -11.03
N LEU A 56 38.88 -7.89 -10.64
CA LEU A 56 40.35 -7.80 -10.65
C LEU A 56 40.96 -8.81 -9.67
N LEU A 57 40.42 -8.88 -8.46
CA LEU A 57 40.88 -9.81 -7.42
C LEU A 57 40.70 -11.27 -7.84
N TYR A 58 39.58 -11.60 -8.49
CA TYR A 58 39.35 -12.92 -9.06
C TYR A 58 40.36 -13.25 -10.15
N SER A 59 40.64 -12.31 -11.07
CA SER A 59 41.63 -12.49 -12.12
C SER A 59 43.04 -12.76 -11.57
N TRP A 60 43.42 -12.09 -10.49
CA TRP A 60 44.70 -12.32 -9.81
C TRP A 60 44.71 -13.64 -9.05
N TRP A 61 43.64 -13.95 -8.30
CA TRP A 61 43.51 -15.20 -7.55
C TRP A 61 43.59 -16.45 -8.45
N LYS A 62 43.04 -16.36 -9.67
CA LYS A 62 43.05 -17.46 -10.64
C LYS A 62 44.39 -17.61 -11.38
N ASP A 63 45.24 -16.59 -11.44
CA ASP A 63 46.53 -16.69 -12.13
C ASP A 63 47.50 -17.57 -11.31
N PRO A 64 47.91 -18.75 -11.82
CA PRO A 64 48.82 -19.64 -11.10
C PRO A 64 50.22 -19.07 -10.88
N ASN A 65 50.57 -17.94 -11.52
CA ASN A 65 51.83 -17.24 -11.32
C ASN A 65 51.74 -16.07 -10.33
N ASP A 66 50.55 -15.74 -9.83
CA ASP A 66 50.35 -14.67 -8.86
C ASP A 66 50.36 -15.23 -7.42
N SER A 67 51.24 -14.67 -6.60
CA SER A 67 51.37 -15.05 -5.18
C SER A 67 50.19 -14.64 -4.30
N TYR A 68 49.26 -13.83 -4.83
CA TYR A 68 48.08 -13.34 -4.10
C TYR A 68 47.15 -14.47 -3.64
N GLY A 69 47.11 -15.60 -4.36
CA GLY A 69 46.15 -16.70 -4.14
C GLY A 69 46.47 -17.70 -3.02
N ASN A 70 47.55 -17.55 -2.26
CA ASN A 70 48.02 -18.61 -1.36
C ASN A 70 47.21 -18.79 -0.05
N GLU A 71 46.38 -17.84 0.35
CA GLU A 71 45.58 -17.91 1.60
C GLU A 71 44.07 -18.12 1.38
N ILE A 72 43.54 -17.81 0.19
CA ILE A 72 42.11 -17.93 -0.13
C ILE A 72 41.92 -19.18 -0.99
N THR A 73 41.13 -20.14 -0.50
CA THR A 73 41.01 -21.47 -1.11
C THR A 73 39.76 -21.66 -1.97
N SER A 74 38.83 -20.70 -1.99
CA SER A 74 37.59 -20.78 -2.77
C SER A 74 37.11 -19.39 -3.22
N ILE A 75 36.23 -19.34 -4.23
CA ILE A 75 35.57 -18.08 -4.65
C ILE A 75 34.66 -17.55 -3.54
N THR A 76 33.99 -18.43 -2.80
CA THR A 76 33.20 -18.07 -1.63
C THR A 76 34.06 -17.37 -0.57
N GLY A 77 35.25 -17.90 -0.29
CA GLY A 77 36.22 -17.31 0.63
C GLY A 77 36.71 -15.94 0.17
N LEU A 78 36.90 -15.76 -1.14
CA LEU A 78 37.24 -14.46 -1.74
C LEU A 78 36.13 -13.44 -1.49
N PHE A 79 34.88 -13.83 -1.74
CA PHE A 79 33.71 -12.98 -1.54
C PHE A 79 33.53 -12.59 -0.07
N ILE A 80 33.62 -13.56 0.85
CA ILE A 80 33.53 -13.31 2.28
C ILE A 80 34.60 -12.30 2.72
N ARG A 81 35.86 -12.48 2.30
CA ARG A 81 36.97 -11.59 2.70
C ARG A 81 36.81 -10.14 2.24
N HIS A 82 36.15 -9.91 1.11
CA HIS A 82 36.11 -8.59 0.46
C HIS A 82 34.77 -7.87 0.53
N ILE A 83 33.66 -8.60 0.75
CA ILE A 83 32.31 -8.03 0.86
C ILE A 83 31.87 -7.92 2.32
N ILE A 84 32.13 -8.95 3.14
CA ILE A 84 31.70 -8.95 4.53
C ILE A 84 32.66 -8.12 5.37
N PRO A 85 32.18 -7.18 6.20
CA PRO A 85 33.04 -6.42 7.11
C PRO A 85 33.89 -7.33 8.01
N ASN A 86 35.17 -6.99 8.20
CA ASN A 86 36.16 -7.81 8.90
C ASN A 86 35.80 -8.13 10.37
N ASP A 87 34.96 -7.31 11.00
CA ASP A 87 34.48 -7.48 12.36
C ASP A 87 33.32 -8.48 12.49
N ILE A 88 32.83 -9.01 11.37
CA ILE A 88 31.70 -9.94 11.31
C ILE A 88 32.22 -11.37 11.09
N PRO A 89 31.95 -12.33 11.99
CA PRO A 89 32.56 -13.66 11.98
C PRO A 89 31.85 -14.62 11.00
N PHE A 90 31.57 -14.18 9.77
CA PHE A 90 31.03 -15.03 8.72
C PHE A 90 32.15 -15.77 7.99
N SER A 91 31.92 -17.03 7.63
CA SER A 91 32.95 -17.91 7.06
C SER A 91 32.32 -19.01 6.20
N GLU A 92 33.13 -19.68 5.38
CA GLU A 92 32.67 -20.77 4.50
C GLU A 92 31.95 -21.91 5.26
N ALA A 93 32.24 -22.11 6.54
CA ALA A 93 31.55 -23.11 7.37
C ALA A 93 30.03 -22.85 7.47
N HIS A 94 29.61 -21.58 7.39
CA HIS A 94 28.21 -21.16 7.44
C HIS A 94 27.46 -21.42 6.13
N VAL A 95 28.17 -21.73 5.05
CA VAL A 95 27.62 -21.93 3.69
C VAL A 95 27.24 -23.39 3.43
N ARG A 96 27.36 -24.28 4.43
CA ARG A 96 27.11 -25.72 4.27
C ARG A 96 25.64 -26.14 4.19
N GLY A 97 24.70 -25.20 4.30
CA GLY A 97 23.27 -25.49 4.32
C GLY A 97 22.57 -25.07 5.61
N PRO A 98 21.23 -24.96 5.63
CA PRO A 98 20.48 -24.70 6.84
C PRO A 98 20.66 -25.84 7.85
N VAL A 99 21.24 -25.55 9.01
CA VAL A 99 21.50 -26.56 10.04
C VAL A 99 20.28 -26.70 10.96
N GLU A 100 19.68 -27.89 11.04
CA GLU A 100 18.60 -28.18 12.00
C GLU A 100 19.05 -27.94 13.44
N GLY A 101 18.17 -27.37 14.27
CA GLY A 101 18.45 -27.07 15.67
C GLY A 101 19.17 -25.75 15.98
N MET A 102 19.63 -25.01 14.97
CA MET A 102 20.22 -23.67 15.18
C MET A 102 19.18 -22.63 15.59
N SER A 103 19.62 -21.68 16.44
CA SER A 103 18.80 -20.58 16.93
C SER A 103 18.30 -19.67 15.80
N GLN A 104 17.25 -18.91 16.08
CA GLN A 104 16.71 -17.97 15.12
C GLN A 104 17.73 -16.85 14.80
N SER A 105 18.42 -16.31 15.81
CA SER A 105 19.46 -15.29 15.62
C SER A 105 20.59 -15.76 14.70
N TYR A 106 21.03 -17.02 14.83
CA TYR A 106 22.00 -17.62 13.91
C TYR A 106 21.46 -17.64 12.46
N ASN A 107 20.22 -18.08 12.26
CA ASN A 107 19.62 -18.14 10.92
C ASN A 107 19.47 -16.73 10.32
N GLU A 108 19.13 -15.72 11.12
CA GLU A 108 19.07 -14.32 10.68
C GLU A 108 20.44 -13.78 10.28
N PHE A 109 21.47 -14.06 11.08
CA PHE A 109 22.86 -13.71 10.78
C PHE A 109 23.33 -14.34 9.46
N VAL A 110 23.13 -15.64 9.27
CA VAL A 110 23.52 -16.33 8.04
C VAL A 110 22.73 -15.80 6.85
N TRP A 111 21.41 -15.59 7.00
CA TRP A 111 20.58 -15.05 5.93
C TRP A 111 21.02 -13.64 5.49
N GLN A 112 21.27 -12.72 6.44
CA GLN A 112 21.75 -11.37 6.10
C GLN A 112 23.13 -11.39 5.45
N SER A 113 24.01 -12.30 5.88
CA SER A 113 25.32 -12.50 5.27
C SER A 113 25.19 -12.97 3.83
N LEU A 114 24.39 -14.02 3.60
CA LEU A 114 24.14 -14.56 2.26
C LEU A 114 23.48 -13.54 1.33
N ARG A 115 22.51 -12.75 1.82
CA ARG A 115 21.93 -11.64 1.03
C ARG A 115 22.95 -10.57 0.68
N THR A 116 23.90 -10.30 1.58
CA THR A 116 24.96 -9.33 1.31
C THR A 116 25.93 -9.85 0.25
N LEU A 117 26.22 -11.16 0.22
CA LEU A 117 27.01 -11.78 -0.85
C LEU A 117 26.25 -11.86 -2.18
N ASP A 118 24.96 -12.21 -2.13
CA ASP A 118 24.08 -12.33 -3.30
C ASP A 118 23.94 -10.99 -4.07
N ASP A 119 24.05 -9.87 -3.36
CA ASP A 119 24.15 -8.53 -3.93
C ASP A 119 25.35 -8.35 -4.89
N PHE A 120 26.31 -9.29 -4.90
CA PHE A 120 27.52 -9.29 -5.75
C PHE A 120 27.77 -10.62 -6.48
N ALA A 121 26.84 -11.58 -6.43
CA ALA A 121 27.01 -12.90 -7.06
C ALA A 121 27.19 -12.88 -8.59
N TYR A 122 27.10 -11.71 -9.23
CA TYR A 122 27.18 -11.48 -10.67
C TYR A 122 28.55 -10.97 -11.18
N VAL A 123 29.60 -11.04 -10.36
CA VAL A 123 30.99 -10.79 -10.80
C VAL A 123 31.36 -11.74 -11.95
N LEU A 124 32.04 -11.23 -12.97
CA LEU A 124 32.50 -12.03 -14.11
C LEU A 124 33.54 -13.09 -13.67
N VAL A 125 33.08 -14.32 -13.45
CA VAL A 125 33.89 -15.49 -13.11
C VAL A 125 33.70 -16.62 -14.13
N ASP A 126 34.58 -17.63 -14.12
CA ASP A 126 34.37 -18.82 -14.95
C ASP A 126 33.16 -19.67 -14.49
N GLU A 127 32.69 -20.54 -15.40
CA GLU A 127 31.50 -21.37 -15.21
C GLU A 127 31.52 -22.26 -13.95
N VAL A 128 32.71 -22.69 -13.49
CA VAL A 128 32.81 -23.53 -12.29
C VAL A 128 32.47 -22.70 -11.05
N HIS A 129 33.07 -21.52 -10.94
CA HIS A 129 32.85 -20.61 -9.80
C HIS A 129 31.48 -19.92 -9.86
N LYS A 130 30.93 -19.73 -11.07
CA LYS A 130 29.58 -19.18 -11.26
C LYS A 130 28.50 -20.06 -10.66
N ARG A 131 28.61 -21.40 -10.80
CA ARG A 131 27.70 -22.34 -10.14
C ARG A 131 27.79 -22.26 -8.62
N GLU A 132 29.00 -22.15 -8.08
CA GLU A 132 29.21 -21.99 -6.64
C GLU A 132 28.55 -20.71 -6.11
N LEU A 133 28.62 -19.59 -6.84
CA LEU A 133 27.91 -18.36 -6.49
C LEU A 133 26.38 -18.51 -6.60
N ALA A 134 25.88 -19.25 -7.60
CA ALA A 134 24.45 -19.53 -7.72
C ALA A 134 23.90 -20.36 -6.55
N ASP A 135 24.71 -21.27 -6.01
CA ASP A 135 24.36 -22.05 -4.81
C ASP A 135 24.20 -21.16 -3.57
N LEU A 136 24.92 -20.03 -3.47
CA LEU A 136 24.73 -19.04 -2.41
C LEU A 136 23.34 -18.40 -2.45
N SER A 137 22.86 -18.04 -3.65
CA SER A 137 21.50 -17.48 -3.82
C SER A 137 20.44 -18.49 -3.37
N ALA A 138 20.57 -19.75 -3.81
CA ALA A 138 19.65 -20.82 -3.43
C ALA A 138 19.66 -21.08 -1.91
N LEU A 139 20.84 -20.95 -1.29
CA LEU A 139 20.98 -21.07 0.15
C LEU A 139 20.31 -19.90 0.89
N ALA A 140 20.48 -18.66 0.42
CA ALA A 140 19.79 -17.49 0.97
C ALA A 140 18.27 -17.69 0.98
N THR A 141 17.74 -18.18 -0.13
CA THR A 141 16.34 -18.60 -0.31
C THR A 141 15.89 -19.63 0.74
N ALA A 142 16.67 -20.70 0.91
CA ALA A 142 16.36 -21.75 1.87
C ALA A 142 16.32 -21.22 3.33
N TYR A 143 17.26 -20.34 3.68
CA TYR A 143 17.27 -19.66 4.99
C TYR A 143 16.08 -18.73 5.16
N GLU A 144 15.68 -17.99 4.12
CA GLU A 144 14.51 -17.11 4.18
C GLU A 144 13.22 -17.88 4.48
N LYS A 145 12.98 -18.97 3.74
CA LYS A 145 11.82 -19.84 3.93
C LYS A 145 11.77 -20.40 5.35
N ARG A 146 12.93 -20.80 5.88
CA ARG A 146 13.06 -21.29 7.25
C ARG A 146 12.78 -20.20 8.28
N LEU A 147 13.31 -18.99 8.10
CA LEU A 147 13.04 -17.85 8.99
C LEU A 147 11.56 -17.47 8.99
N LYS A 148 10.92 -17.38 7.82
CA LYS A 148 9.47 -17.14 7.71
C LYS A 148 8.67 -18.18 8.49
N TYR A 149 9.04 -19.45 8.37
CA TYR A 149 8.40 -20.54 9.10
C TYR A 149 8.61 -20.43 10.62
N GLN A 150 9.85 -20.16 11.07
CA GLN A 150 10.18 -19.99 12.49
C GLN A 150 9.42 -18.79 13.10
N ILE A 151 9.41 -17.65 12.42
CA ILE A 151 8.67 -16.45 12.87
C ILE A 151 7.17 -16.73 12.90
N ARG A 152 6.60 -17.32 11.85
CA ARG A 152 5.18 -17.68 11.82
C ARG A 152 4.82 -18.62 12.97
N LEU A 153 5.63 -19.63 13.25
CA LEU A 153 5.40 -20.56 14.37
C LEU A 153 5.55 -19.89 15.74
N HIS A 154 6.51 -18.98 15.88
CA HIS A 154 6.71 -18.21 17.12
C HIS A 154 5.47 -17.40 17.49
N PHE A 155 4.80 -16.80 16.50
CA PHE A 155 3.53 -16.11 16.72
C PHE A 155 2.33 -17.06 16.78
N PHE A 156 2.31 -18.11 15.96
CA PHE A 156 1.16 -18.99 15.74
C PHE A 156 1.57 -20.48 15.79
N PRO A 157 1.86 -21.02 16.99
CA PRO A 157 2.40 -22.38 17.14
C PRO A 157 1.42 -23.49 16.75
N TYR A 158 0.11 -23.19 16.68
CA TYR A 158 -0.94 -24.17 16.38
C TYR A 158 -1.44 -24.01 14.93
N ALA A 159 -0.80 -24.70 13.97
CA ALA A 159 -1.01 -24.46 12.54
C ALA A 159 -2.26 -25.12 11.92
N ASP A 160 -2.71 -26.29 12.39
CA ASP A 160 -3.71 -27.10 11.66
C ASP A 160 -5.18 -26.76 12.02
N VAL A 161 -6.00 -26.30 11.07
CA VAL A 161 -7.43 -25.98 11.26
C VAL A 161 -8.24 -27.04 10.51
N SER A 162 -8.52 -28.17 11.15
CA SER A 162 -9.19 -29.29 10.48
C SER A 162 -10.73 -29.18 10.51
N ASN A 163 -11.31 -28.47 11.47
CA ASN A 163 -12.75 -28.28 11.64
C ASN A 163 -13.10 -27.02 12.48
N LEU A 164 -14.39 -26.74 12.65
CA LEU A 164 -14.90 -25.57 13.39
C LEU A 164 -14.44 -25.54 14.87
N LEU A 165 -14.43 -26.69 15.54
CA LEU A 165 -13.96 -26.80 16.93
C LEU A 165 -12.48 -26.43 17.07
N ALA A 166 -11.63 -26.96 16.18
CA ALA A 166 -10.22 -26.64 16.14
C ALA A 166 -9.98 -25.15 15.83
N LEU A 167 -10.82 -24.54 14.98
CA LEU A 167 -10.78 -23.12 14.71
C LEU A 167 -11.08 -22.29 15.97
N SER A 168 -12.18 -22.58 16.67
CA SER A 168 -12.56 -21.83 17.87
C SER A 168 -11.57 -22.03 19.03
N ALA A 169 -11.03 -23.24 19.21
CA ALA A 169 -9.97 -23.47 20.19
C ALA A 169 -8.73 -22.62 19.90
N LYS A 170 -8.38 -22.40 18.63
CA LYS A 170 -7.30 -21.47 18.26
C LYS A 170 -7.60 -20.03 18.58
N VAL A 171 -8.86 -19.60 18.50
CA VAL A 171 -9.25 -18.26 18.95
C VAL A 171 -8.87 -18.10 20.41
N ALA A 172 -9.34 -19.01 21.28
CA ALA A 172 -9.02 -18.99 22.70
C ALA A 172 -7.51 -18.90 22.98
N ARG A 173 -6.73 -19.78 22.36
CA ARG A 173 -5.27 -19.84 22.52
C ARG A 173 -4.54 -18.60 21.99
N THR A 174 -5.05 -17.99 20.92
CA THR A 174 -4.49 -16.74 20.36
C THR A 174 -4.67 -15.58 21.35
N TYR A 175 -5.83 -15.50 22.00
CA TYR A 175 -6.09 -14.47 23.02
C TYR A 175 -5.36 -14.76 24.34
N LEU A 176 -5.23 -16.02 24.75
CA LEU A 176 -4.33 -16.41 25.85
C LEU A 176 -2.89 -15.95 25.57
N GLY A 177 -2.42 -16.14 24.34
CA GLY A 177 -1.10 -15.68 23.91
C GLY A 177 -0.88 -14.18 24.06
N GLN A 178 -1.93 -13.35 24.15
CA GLN A 178 -1.79 -11.91 24.39
C GLN A 178 -1.42 -11.57 25.83
N GLU A 179 -1.62 -12.48 26.79
CA GLU A 179 -1.17 -12.30 28.18
C GLU A 179 0.36 -12.41 28.28
N CYS A 180 0.96 -13.25 27.43
CA CYS A 180 2.40 -13.42 27.27
C CYS A 180 2.79 -13.27 25.80
N PRO A 181 2.71 -12.05 25.23
CA PRO A 181 2.84 -11.86 23.79
C PRO A 181 4.22 -12.28 23.31
N PRO A 182 4.31 -12.93 22.13
CA PRO A 182 5.58 -13.16 21.45
C PRO A 182 6.33 -11.84 21.28
N TRP A 183 7.66 -11.87 21.34
CA TRP A 183 8.47 -10.68 21.07
C TRP A 183 9.01 -10.68 19.65
N VAL A 184 9.24 -9.48 19.12
CA VAL A 184 10.12 -9.25 17.98
C VAL A 184 11.48 -8.83 18.53
N SER A 185 12.56 -9.52 18.13
CA SER A 185 13.90 -9.29 18.70
C SER A 185 14.90 -8.69 17.72
N SER A 186 14.55 -8.51 16.44
CA SER A 186 15.45 -7.98 15.43
C SER A 186 14.72 -7.23 14.33
N PHE A 187 15.47 -6.42 13.59
CA PHE A 187 14.96 -5.75 12.40
C PHE A 187 14.69 -6.70 11.24
N THR A 188 15.45 -7.80 11.14
CA THR A 188 15.21 -8.86 10.15
C THR A 188 13.79 -9.42 10.30
N GLN A 189 13.35 -9.65 11.54
CA GLN A 189 11.97 -10.07 11.79
C GLN A 189 10.95 -9.00 11.38
N VAL A 190 11.22 -7.72 11.65
CA VAL A 190 10.33 -6.62 11.22
C VAL A 190 10.19 -6.59 9.69
N GLU A 191 11.28 -6.77 8.95
CA GLU A 191 11.28 -6.84 7.48
C GLU A 191 10.40 -7.99 6.97
N LEU A 192 10.58 -9.19 7.54
CA LEU A 192 9.80 -10.37 7.16
C LEU A 192 8.32 -10.26 7.58
N ILE A 193 8.02 -9.75 8.78
CA ILE A 193 6.65 -9.50 9.25
C ILE A 193 5.95 -8.51 8.34
N LYS A 194 6.60 -7.40 7.99
CA LYS A 194 6.04 -6.36 7.11
C LYS A 194 5.51 -6.93 5.80
N MET A 195 6.22 -7.91 5.22
CA MET A 195 5.86 -8.52 3.94
C MET A 195 4.84 -9.66 4.04
N ASN A 196 4.64 -10.25 5.23
CA ASN A 196 3.89 -11.50 5.38
C ASN A 196 2.72 -11.45 6.38
N TRP A 197 2.60 -10.40 7.21
CA TRP A 197 1.60 -10.35 8.28
C TRP A 197 0.16 -10.52 7.77
N LEU A 198 -0.20 -9.91 6.64
CA LEU A 198 -1.57 -10.01 6.11
C LEU A 198 -1.88 -11.44 5.66
N ASN A 199 -0.89 -12.13 5.08
CA ASN A 199 -1.02 -13.53 4.73
C ASN A 199 -1.17 -14.40 5.99
N TRP A 200 -0.28 -14.24 6.98
CA TRP A 200 -0.31 -15.04 8.21
C TRP A 200 -1.55 -14.78 9.07
N CYS A 201 -2.08 -13.56 9.08
CA CYS A 201 -3.21 -13.19 9.92
C CYS A 201 -4.56 -13.40 9.25
N VAL A 202 -4.66 -13.29 7.92
CA VAL A 202 -5.95 -13.20 7.21
C VAL A 202 -6.03 -14.13 6.00
N ASP A 203 -5.07 -14.11 5.08
CA ASP A 203 -5.21 -14.87 3.83
C ASP A 203 -5.20 -16.39 4.07
N GLU A 204 -4.34 -16.88 4.98
CA GLU A 204 -4.31 -18.29 5.37
C GLU A 204 -5.63 -18.79 5.98
N LEU A 205 -6.51 -17.88 6.37
CA LEU A 205 -7.83 -18.17 6.94
C LEU A 205 -8.95 -18.17 5.87
N ASN A 206 -8.63 -17.83 4.62
CA ASN A 206 -9.58 -17.68 3.50
C ASN A 206 -10.76 -16.75 3.84
N VAL A 207 -10.49 -15.66 4.56
CA VAL A 207 -11.54 -14.74 5.06
C VAL A 207 -12.33 -14.11 3.91
N ASP A 208 -11.68 -13.67 2.83
CA ASP A 208 -12.39 -13.03 1.70
C ASP A 208 -13.38 -13.98 1.04
N GLU A 209 -12.98 -15.22 0.76
CA GLU A 209 -13.85 -16.24 0.19
C GLU A 209 -15.06 -16.50 1.09
N LYS A 210 -14.85 -16.58 2.40
CA LYS A 210 -15.92 -16.84 3.38
C LYS A 210 -16.87 -15.66 3.48
N LEU A 211 -16.36 -14.43 3.54
CA LEU A 211 -17.18 -13.21 3.54
C LEU A 211 -17.95 -13.06 2.23
N ALA A 212 -17.33 -13.35 1.08
CA ALA A 212 -17.99 -13.31 -0.22
C ALA A 212 -19.18 -14.28 -0.26
N ARG A 213 -18.96 -15.55 0.14
CA ARG A 213 -20.03 -16.55 0.22
C ARG A 213 -21.16 -16.13 1.17
N LEU A 214 -20.84 -15.53 2.31
CA LEU A 214 -21.85 -15.00 3.23
C LEU A 214 -22.66 -13.87 2.60
N THR A 215 -22.01 -12.98 1.83
CA THR A 215 -22.69 -11.85 1.18
C THR A 215 -23.60 -12.24 0.03
N GLU A 216 -23.39 -13.43 -0.56
CA GLU A 216 -24.19 -13.96 -1.67
C GLU A 216 -25.40 -14.77 -1.22
N MET A 217 -25.45 -15.19 0.06
CA MET A 217 -26.57 -15.96 0.60
C MET A 217 -27.82 -15.09 0.77
N ASP A 218 -28.98 -15.66 0.44
CA ASP A 218 -30.26 -15.00 0.74
C ASP A 218 -30.57 -15.06 2.24
N GLU A 219 -31.44 -14.15 2.69
CA GLU A 219 -31.79 -13.99 4.10
C GLU A 219 -32.40 -15.26 4.72
N VAL A 220 -33.14 -16.06 3.96
CA VAL A 220 -33.76 -17.29 4.46
C VAL A 220 -32.70 -18.35 4.70
N THR A 221 -31.77 -18.53 3.76
CA THR A 221 -30.66 -19.48 3.92
C THR A 221 -29.72 -19.07 5.05
N LEU A 222 -29.47 -17.77 5.22
CA LEU A 222 -28.69 -17.23 6.35
C LEU A 222 -29.33 -17.57 7.70
N ARG A 223 -30.66 -17.52 7.81
CA ARG A 223 -31.40 -17.88 9.04
C ARG A 223 -31.40 -19.39 9.35
N MET A 224 -30.99 -20.24 8.42
CA MET A 224 -30.95 -21.70 8.64
C MET A 224 -29.54 -22.24 8.89
N SER A 225 -28.48 -21.42 8.75
CA SER A 225 -27.09 -21.88 8.73
C SER A 225 -26.31 -21.49 9.99
N THR A 226 -26.59 -22.12 11.13
CA THR A 226 -25.93 -21.84 12.43
C THR A 226 -24.41 -22.01 12.37
N GLU A 227 -23.92 -23.11 11.80
CA GLU A 227 -22.49 -23.44 11.70
C GLU A 227 -21.69 -22.35 10.97
N LYS A 228 -22.19 -21.86 9.83
CA LYS A 228 -21.53 -20.81 9.03
C LYS A 228 -21.36 -19.49 9.78
N TRP A 229 -22.30 -19.16 10.67
CA TRP A 229 -22.21 -17.95 11.49
C TRP A 229 -21.17 -18.08 12.60
N VAL A 230 -21.12 -19.24 13.25
CA VAL A 230 -20.07 -19.52 14.24
C VAL A 230 -18.70 -19.53 13.56
N GLU A 231 -18.61 -20.10 12.37
CA GLU A 231 -17.39 -20.09 11.54
C GLU A 231 -16.94 -18.65 11.21
N ALA A 232 -17.85 -17.81 10.70
CA ALA A 232 -17.56 -16.42 10.36
C ALA A 232 -17.06 -15.61 11.57
N LEU A 233 -17.71 -15.79 12.71
CA LEU A 233 -17.35 -15.14 13.97
C LEU A 233 -15.97 -15.61 14.44
N ALA A 234 -15.72 -16.92 14.39
CA ALA A 234 -14.44 -17.52 14.78
C ALA A 234 -13.27 -17.01 13.91
N PHE A 235 -13.44 -16.93 12.58
CA PHE A 235 -12.40 -16.36 11.71
C PHE A 235 -12.15 -14.88 11.96
N SER A 236 -13.21 -14.10 12.18
CA SER A 236 -13.07 -12.67 12.49
C SER A 236 -12.27 -12.45 13.77
N GLN A 237 -12.61 -13.17 14.84
CA GLN A 237 -11.89 -13.10 16.10
C GLN A 237 -10.47 -13.63 16.00
N LEU A 238 -10.24 -14.74 15.27
CA LEU A 238 -8.90 -15.27 15.05
C LEU A 238 -8.03 -14.27 14.29
N ALA A 239 -8.54 -13.66 13.22
CA ALA A 239 -7.82 -12.64 12.45
C ALA A 239 -7.49 -11.43 13.32
N ALA A 240 -8.46 -10.89 14.06
CA ALA A 240 -8.24 -9.77 14.98
C ALA A 240 -7.18 -10.12 16.04
N GLY A 241 -7.27 -11.31 16.64
CA GLY A 241 -6.33 -11.79 17.65
C GLY A 241 -4.90 -11.94 17.10
N ARG A 242 -4.75 -12.51 15.90
CA ARG A 242 -3.46 -12.65 15.22
C ARG A 242 -2.83 -11.30 14.89
N ILE A 243 -3.62 -10.36 14.38
CA ILE A 243 -3.16 -8.99 14.11
C ILE A 243 -2.71 -8.32 15.41
N ALA A 244 -3.49 -8.45 16.49
CA ALA A 244 -3.15 -7.86 17.78
C ALA A 244 -1.84 -8.41 18.37
N LEU A 245 -1.54 -9.70 18.23
CA LEU A 245 -0.28 -10.30 18.67
C LEU A 245 0.93 -9.67 17.96
N ILE A 246 0.90 -9.63 16.62
CA ILE A 246 1.98 -9.04 15.83
C ILE A 246 2.11 -7.55 16.13
N GLN A 247 0.99 -6.83 16.17
CA GLN A 247 0.96 -5.40 16.45
C GLN A 247 1.59 -5.08 17.81
N SER A 248 1.19 -5.79 18.87
CA SER A 248 1.72 -5.59 20.22
C SER A 248 3.24 -5.84 20.28
N ALA A 249 3.70 -6.89 19.62
CA ALA A 249 5.12 -7.23 19.56
C ALA A 249 5.95 -6.15 18.82
N LEU A 250 5.43 -5.65 17.70
CA LEU A 250 6.05 -4.55 16.93
C LEU A 250 6.06 -3.23 17.72
N GLU A 251 4.96 -2.88 18.38
CA GLU A 251 4.86 -1.68 19.22
C GLU A 251 5.86 -1.74 20.39
N LYS A 252 6.04 -2.90 21.01
CA LYS A 252 7.05 -3.10 22.05
C LYS A 252 8.46 -2.94 21.49
N PHE A 253 8.77 -3.58 20.37
CA PHE A 253 10.06 -3.44 19.70
C PHE A 253 10.39 -1.98 19.35
N ASN A 254 9.41 -1.20 18.88
CA ASN A 254 9.59 0.22 18.54
C ASN A 254 9.76 1.13 19.76
N LYS A 255 9.17 0.78 20.91
CA LYS A 255 9.47 1.50 22.17
C LYS A 255 10.93 1.36 22.55
N ASP A 256 11.50 0.17 22.32
CA ASP A 256 12.90 -0.13 22.60
C ASP A 256 13.85 0.43 21.51
N HIS A 257 13.34 0.71 20.30
CA HIS A 257 14.10 1.17 19.13
C HIS A 257 13.39 2.33 18.39
N SER A 258 13.32 3.51 19.04
CA SER A 258 12.50 4.65 18.59
C SER A 258 12.92 5.34 17.27
N SER A 259 13.97 4.86 16.59
CA SER A 259 14.46 5.40 15.32
C SER A 259 13.74 4.85 14.08
N ILE A 260 12.78 3.92 14.26
CA ILE A 260 12.18 3.16 13.16
C ILE A 260 10.78 3.66 12.81
N PRO A 261 10.49 4.00 11.55
CA PRO A 261 9.14 4.32 11.13
C PRO A 261 8.31 3.04 10.88
N ILE A 262 7.98 2.29 11.93
CA ILE A 262 6.96 1.21 11.82
C ILE A 262 5.52 1.72 11.92
N HIS A 263 5.33 3.02 12.17
CA HIS A 263 4.02 3.61 12.41
C HIS A 263 3.01 3.34 11.29
N GLN A 264 3.43 3.37 10.03
CA GLN A 264 2.53 3.07 8.92
C GLN A 264 2.04 1.62 8.96
N LEU A 265 2.96 0.67 9.22
CA LEU A 265 2.61 -0.75 9.33
C LEU A 265 1.65 -1.00 10.49
N VAL A 266 1.91 -0.41 11.65
CA VAL A 266 1.04 -0.51 12.84
C VAL A 266 -0.32 0.13 12.58
N ASN A 267 -0.37 1.27 11.89
CA ASN A 267 -1.63 1.91 11.51
C ASN A 267 -2.45 1.04 10.55
N ASP A 268 -1.81 0.43 9.54
CA ASP A 268 -2.48 -0.45 8.59
C ASP A 268 -3.06 -1.69 9.30
N MET A 269 -2.31 -2.26 10.25
CA MET A 269 -2.78 -3.34 11.12
C MET A 269 -3.95 -2.90 12.00
N ASP A 270 -3.88 -1.71 12.62
CA ASP A 270 -4.91 -1.21 13.53
C ASP A 270 -6.25 -0.96 12.81
N VAL A 271 -6.20 -0.38 11.60
CA VAL A 271 -7.38 -0.17 10.76
C VAL A 271 -8.08 -1.50 10.45
N LEU A 272 -7.33 -2.52 10.03
CA LEU A 272 -7.91 -3.82 9.69
C LEU A 272 -8.40 -4.57 10.93
N LYS A 273 -7.61 -4.58 12.01
CA LYS A 273 -8.01 -5.17 13.31
C LYS A 273 -9.32 -4.55 13.80
N LYS A 274 -9.44 -3.23 13.75
CA LYS A 274 -10.67 -2.52 14.15
C LYS A 274 -11.87 -2.94 13.31
N ALA A 275 -11.71 -3.11 11.99
CA ALA A 275 -12.78 -3.61 11.14
C ALA A 275 -13.27 -5.00 11.57
N PHE A 276 -12.35 -5.92 11.91
CA PHE A 276 -12.70 -7.23 12.45
C PHE A 276 -13.38 -7.14 13.82
N THR A 277 -12.88 -6.30 14.73
CA THR A 277 -13.50 -6.09 16.06
C THR A 277 -14.90 -5.48 15.94
N ASP A 278 -15.10 -4.52 15.03
CA ASP A 278 -16.41 -3.90 14.80
C ASP A 278 -17.40 -4.91 14.20
N TYR A 279 -16.95 -5.77 13.28
CA TYR A 279 -17.74 -6.88 12.75
C TYR A 279 -18.12 -7.89 13.85
N ASP A 280 -17.15 -8.30 14.68
CA ASP A 280 -17.37 -9.20 15.83
C ASP A 280 -18.37 -8.63 16.84
N ARG A 281 -18.22 -7.35 17.22
CA ARG A 281 -19.14 -6.69 18.16
C ARG A 281 -20.58 -6.73 17.66
N ASN A 282 -20.78 -6.48 16.37
CA ASN A 282 -22.11 -6.47 15.77
C ASN A 282 -22.64 -7.90 15.62
N CYS A 283 -21.85 -8.82 15.04
CA CYS A 283 -22.24 -10.20 14.77
C CYS A 283 -22.43 -11.06 16.02
N GLY A 284 -21.59 -10.87 17.05
CA GLY A 284 -21.50 -11.77 18.20
C GLY A 284 -22.83 -11.95 18.93
N PHE A 285 -23.52 -10.87 19.28
CA PHE A 285 -24.83 -10.97 19.93
C PHE A 285 -25.86 -11.75 19.10
N MET A 286 -25.89 -11.50 17.79
CA MET A 286 -26.84 -12.13 16.87
C MET A 286 -26.55 -13.62 16.73
N THR A 287 -25.29 -14.01 16.53
CA THR A 287 -24.87 -15.40 16.43
C THR A 287 -25.21 -16.18 17.69
N TRP A 288 -24.88 -15.65 18.87
CA TRP A 288 -25.17 -16.32 20.14
C TRP A 288 -26.67 -16.49 20.37
N THR A 289 -27.48 -15.47 20.06
CA THR A 289 -28.94 -15.53 20.20
C THR A 289 -29.55 -16.51 19.21
N HIS A 290 -29.04 -16.56 17.98
CA HIS A 290 -29.55 -17.45 16.93
C HIS A 290 -29.23 -18.93 17.22
N VAL A 291 -28.03 -19.22 17.70
CA VAL A 291 -27.58 -20.61 17.95
C VAL A 291 -28.11 -21.16 19.28
N LEU A 292 -28.15 -20.34 20.34
CA LEU A 292 -28.58 -20.81 21.67
C LEU A 292 -30.08 -20.59 21.92
N GLY A 293 -30.60 -19.42 21.51
CA GLY A 293 -32.02 -19.07 21.57
C GLY A 293 -32.80 -19.64 22.76
N THR A 294 -33.90 -20.34 22.46
CA THR A 294 -34.74 -21.05 23.43
C THR A 294 -34.13 -22.34 23.97
N GLU A 295 -33.14 -22.90 23.27
CA GLU A 295 -32.49 -24.17 23.59
C GLU A 295 -31.43 -24.06 24.70
N ALA A 296 -31.03 -22.84 25.07
CA ALA A 296 -30.05 -22.60 26.13
C ALA A 296 -30.39 -23.30 27.47
N GLY A 297 -31.69 -23.43 27.79
CA GLY A 297 -32.16 -24.18 28.95
C GLY A 297 -31.93 -25.69 28.80
N HIS A 298 -32.24 -26.24 27.62
CA HIS A 298 -32.05 -27.65 27.31
C HIS A 298 -30.56 -28.05 27.36
N TYR A 299 -29.68 -27.25 26.76
CA TYR A 299 -28.23 -27.51 26.84
C TYR A 299 -27.68 -27.49 28.27
N ARG A 300 -28.23 -26.61 29.12
CA ARG A 300 -27.86 -26.59 30.55
C ARG A 300 -28.25 -27.89 31.25
N GLU A 301 -29.44 -28.42 30.98
CA GLU A 301 -29.90 -29.70 31.53
C GLU A 301 -29.04 -30.87 31.06
N ILE A 302 -28.64 -30.88 29.78
CA ILE A 302 -27.70 -31.87 29.23
C ILE A 302 -26.37 -31.81 29.99
N MET A 303 -25.78 -30.62 30.17
CA MET A 303 -24.49 -30.47 30.89
C MET A 303 -24.58 -30.93 32.36
N GLN A 304 -25.69 -30.65 33.04
CA GLN A 304 -25.90 -31.02 34.44
C GLN A 304 -26.15 -32.52 34.64
N SER A 305 -26.79 -33.17 33.66
CA SER A 305 -27.05 -34.61 33.66
C SER A 305 -25.88 -35.44 33.12
N ALA A 306 -24.85 -34.78 32.60
CA ALA A 306 -23.71 -35.43 32.00
C ALA A 306 -22.89 -36.20 33.06
N PRO A 307 -22.57 -37.49 32.84
CA PRO A 307 -21.92 -38.32 33.85
C PRO A 307 -20.50 -37.82 34.18
N PRO A 308 -19.98 -38.15 35.39
CA PRO A 308 -18.57 -37.99 35.71
C PRO A 308 -17.71 -38.85 34.76
N ALA A 309 -16.50 -38.39 34.45
CA ALA A 309 -15.71 -38.93 33.35
C ALA A 309 -15.38 -40.43 33.50
N SER A 310 -15.44 -41.16 32.38
CA SER A 310 -14.81 -42.47 32.20
C SER A 310 -13.62 -42.31 31.25
N SER A 311 -12.54 -43.06 31.43
CA SER A 311 -11.30 -42.99 30.63
C SER A 311 -11.43 -43.28 29.12
N GLN A 312 -12.64 -43.55 28.61
CA GLN A 312 -12.94 -43.85 27.20
C GLN A 312 -13.77 -42.76 26.49
N ALA A 313 -14.12 -41.64 27.14
CA ALA A 313 -14.95 -40.59 26.54
C ALA A 313 -14.10 -39.46 25.95
N ASP A 314 -14.54 -38.89 24.81
CA ASP A 314 -14.00 -37.62 24.28
C ASP A 314 -14.33 -36.49 25.27
N PHE A 315 -13.31 -36.01 25.97
CA PHE A 315 -13.44 -35.00 27.02
C PHE A 315 -13.86 -33.62 26.50
N GLY A 316 -13.64 -33.36 25.20
CA GLY A 316 -14.03 -32.12 24.53
C GLY A 316 -15.44 -32.11 23.99
N LYS A 317 -16.19 -33.22 24.10
CA LYS A 317 -17.58 -33.32 23.64
C LYS A 317 -18.51 -33.71 24.77
N VAL A 318 -19.64 -33.01 24.85
CA VAL A 318 -20.78 -33.43 25.65
C VAL A 318 -21.79 -34.03 24.69
N LYS A 319 -22.14 -35.30 24.89
CA LYS A 319 -23.13 -36.01 24.08
C LYS A 319 -24.41 -35.17 23.97
N ASP A 320 -24.96 -35.09 22.76
CA ASP A 320 -26.20 -34.36 22.44
C ASP A 320 -26.07 -32.82 22.45
N ILE A 321 -24.86 -32.26 22.61
CA ILE A 321 -24.58 -30.84 22.33
C ILE A 321 -23.93 -30.71 20.95
N PRO A 322 -24.49 -29.88 20.03
CA PRO A 322 -23.92 -29.67 18.70
C PRO A 322 -22.53 -29.02 18.72
N ASP A 323 -21.70 -29.34 17.72
CA ASP A 323 -20.32 -28.84 17.62
C ASP A 323 -20.29 -27.31 17.46
N GLU A 324 -21.26 -26.70 16.79
CA GLU A 324 -21.38 -25.24 16.67
C GLU A 324 -21.66 -24.54 18.01
N VAL A 325 -22.38 -25.19 18.93
CA VAL A 325 -22.64 -24.69 20.27
C VAL A 325 -21.36 -24.74 21.10
N ILE A 326 -20.65 -25.87 21.06
CA ILE A 326 -19.36 -26.01 21.75
C ILE A 326 -18.33 -25.02 21.19
N SER A 327 -18.32 -24.84 19.87
CA SER A 327 -17.42 -23.92 19.18
C SER A 327 -17.65 -22.46 19.61
N LEU A 328 -18.90 -22.05 19.84
CA LEU A 328 -19.22 -20.73 20.40
C LEU A 328 -18.60 -20.53 21.79
N PHE A 329 -18.59 -21.55 22.63
CA PHE A 329 -18.03 -21.44 23.99
C PHE A 329 -16.51 -21.27 24.01
N HIS A 330 -15.80 -21.53 22.90
CA HIS A 330 -14.35 -21.32 22.80
C HIS A 330 -13.98 -19.95 22.19
N LEU A 331 -14.97 -19.15 21.78
CA LEU A 331 -14.73 -17.83 21.18
C LEU A 331 -14.28 -16.80 22.21
N LEU A 332 -13.34 -15.94 21.82
CA LEU A 332 -12.82 -14.83 22.62
C LEU A 332 -12.54 -13.60 21.72
N PRO A 333 -12.71 -12.38 22.25
CA PRO A 333 -13.28 -12.07 23.56
C PRO A 333 -14.79 -12.41 23.62
N PRO A 334 -15.37 -12.60 24.82
CA PRO A 334 -16.81 -12.73 24.95
C PRO A 334 -17.49 -11.45 24.43
N SER A 335 -18.46 -11.58 23.53
CA SER A 335 -19.10 -10.41 22.93
C SER A 335 -19.86 -9.60 23.99
N GLU A 336 -19.59 -8.29 24.05
CA GLU A 336 -20.04 -7.35 25.10
C GLU A 336 -21.57 -7.28 25.27
N ASN A 337 -22.31 -7.68 24.22
CA ASN A 337 -23.77 -7.58 24.16
C ASN A 337 -24.48 -8.92 24.40
N VAL A 338 -23.74 -10.00 24.66
CA VAL A 338 -24.31 -11.34 24.86
C VAL A 338 -25.03 -11.43 26.22
N PRO A 339 -26.27 -11.96 26.27
CA PRO A 339 -26.99 -12.16 27.52
C PRO A 339 -26.19 -12.97 28.57
N PRO A 340 -26.23 -12.59 29.86
CA PRO A 340 -25.49 -13.29 30.92
C PRO A 340 -25.82 -14.79 31.00
N ILE A 341 -27.05 -15.17 30.65
CA ILE A 341 -27.49 -16.58 30.67
C ILE A 341 -26.70 -17.46 29.68
N TYR A 342 -26.25 -16.89 28.57
CA TYR A 342 -25.45 -17.61 27.58
C TYR A 342 -23.97 -17.69 28.02
N MET A 343 -23.44 -16.61 28.59
CA MET A 343 -22.09 -16.63 29.20
C MET A 343 -22.02 -17.62 30.36
N ASP A 344 -23.06 -17.70 31.21
CA ASP A 344 -23.19 -18.69 32.28
C ASP A 344 -23.19 -20.13 31.74
N LEU A 345 -23.80 -20.35 30.57
CA LEU A 345 -23.82 -21.65 29.93
C LEU A 345 -22.41 -22.06 29.46
N ALA A 346 -21.68 -21.14 28.82
CA ALA A 346 -20.28 -21.35 28.45
C ALA A 346 -19.38 -21.59 29.67
N ALA A 347 -19.55 -20.82 30.75
CA ALA A 347 -18.84 -21.03 32.01
C ALA A 347 -19.15 -22.41 32.61
N THR A 348 -20.42 -22.84 32.58
CA THR A 348 -20.83 -24.17 33.08
C THR A 348 -20.16 -25.28 32.27
N TYR A 349 -20.09 -25.13 30.95
CA TYR A 349 -19.40 -26.06 30.06
C TYR A 349 -17.92 -26.21 30.42
N HIS A 350 -17.20 -25.09 30.55
CA HIS A 350 -15.76 -25.12 30.88
C HIS A 350 -15.50 -25.60 32.30
N TYR A 351 -16.38 -25.30 33.25
CA TYR A 351 -16.31 -25.83 34.62
C TYR A 351 -16.48 -27.36 34.63
N LEU A 352 -17.45 -27.88 33.86
CA LEU A 352 -17.67 -29.31 33.71
C LEU A 352 -16.42 -29.99 33.12
N ASN A 353 -15.86 -29.45 32.02
CA ASN A 353 -14.67 -30.02 31.39
C ASN A 353 -13.45 -29.96 32.31
N ARG A 354 -13.22 -28.83 32.99
CA ARG A 354 -12.17 -28.71 34.01
C ARG A 354 -12.28 -29.81 35.07
N ASN A 355 -13.47 -30.04 35.62
CA ASN A 355 -13.68 -31.06 36.64
C ASN A 355 -13.56 -32.49 36.08
N ARG A 356 -13.99 -32.73 34.83
CA ARG A 356 -13.86 -34.05 34.18
C ARG A 356 -12.40 -34.44 33.97
N VAL A 357 -11.55 -33.46 33.71
CA VAL A 357 -10.15 -33.65 33.33
C VAL A 357 -9.23 -33.67 34.56
N GLN A 358 -9.54 -32.87 35.60
CA GLN A 358 -8.72 -32.74 36.81
C GLN A 358 -8.57 -34.02 37.65
N PHE A 359 -9.44 -35.02 37.49
CA PHE A 359 -9.46 -36.24 38.32
C PHE A 359 -9.14 -37.54 37.54
N VAL A 360 -8.59 -37.44 36.33
CA VAL A 360 -8.19 -38.62 35.53
C VAL A 360 -6.75 -39.01 35.87
N GLU A 361 -6.53 -40.24 36.35
CA GLU A 361 -5.19 -40.80 36.59
C GLU A 361 -4.65 -41.49 35.32
N GLY A 362 -3.42 -41.19 34.88
CA GLY A 362 -2.75 -41.86 33.76
C GLY A 362 -1.73 -40.98 33.01
N ASP A 363 -1.10 -41.53 31.96
CA ASP A 363 -0.30 -40.74 31.01
C ASP A 363 -1.25 -39.86 30.18
N HIS A 364 -0.99 -38.55 30.18
CA HIS A 364 -1.74 -37.56 29.43
C HIS A 364 -1.04 -37.29 28.10
N ASP A 365 -1.79 -37.34 27.01
CA ASP A 365 -1.29 -36.88 25.72
C ASP A 365 -1.39 -35.35 25.61
N GLN A 366 -0.82 -34.80 24.54
CA GLN A 366 -0.79 -33.36 24.31
C GLN A 366 -2.19 -32.76 24.11
N GLU A 367 -3.15 -33.54 23.62
CA GLU A 367 -4.53 -33.11 23.41
C GLU A 367 -5.26 -32.92 24.74
N PHE A 368 -5.02 -33.83 25.69
CA PHE A 368 -5.52 -33.74 27.07
C PHE A 368 -5.05 -32.48 27.79
N GLU A 369 -3.75 -32.17 27.72
CA GLU A 369 -3.16 -30.98 28.36
C GLU A 369 -3.70 -29.68 27.76
N LEU A 370 -3.89 -29.64 26.44
CA LEU A 370 -4.47 -28.48 25.75
C LEU A 370 -5.92 -28.24 26.17
N LEU A 371 -6.73 -29.30 26.28
CA LEU A 371 -8.12 -29.20 26.71
C LEU A 371 -8.23 -28.70 28.15
N LEU A 372 -7.38 -29.19 29.06
CA LEU A 372 -7.32 -28.72 30.44
C LEU A 372 -6.94 -27.25 30.51
N GLY A 373 -5.92 -26.84 29.74
CA GLY A 373 -5.46 -25.46 29.64
C GLY A 373 -6.55 -24.52 29.15
N ASP A 374 -7.22 -24.88 28.06
CA ASP A 374 -8.33 -24.11 27.49
C ASP A 374 -9.46 -23.95 28.52
N ALA A 375 -9.90 -25.04 29.17
CA ALA A 375 -10.98 -24.99 30.17
C ALA A 375 -10.62 -24.17 31.42
N CYS A 376 -9.36 -24.24 31.87
CA CYS A 376 -8.88 -23.45 33.02
C CYS A 376 -8.83 -21.95 32.73
N HIS A 377 -8.63 -21.55 31.47
CA HIS A 377 -8.65 -20.15 31.05
C HIS A 377 -10.06 -19.63 30.72
N LEU A 378 -10.83 -20.42 30.00
CA LEU A 378 -12.15 -20.01 29.51
C LEU A 378 -13.20 -19.95 30.64
N TYR A 379 -13.13 -20.86 31.62
CA TYR A 379 -14.05 -20.82 32.78
C TYR A 379 -14.04 -19.46 33.52
N PRO A 380 -12.90 -18.98 34.07
CA PRO A 380 -12.88 -17.72 34.80
C PRO A 380 -13.18 -16.52 33.88
N THR A 381 -12.83 -16.60 32.59
CA THR A 381 -13.12 -15.55 31.62
C THR A 381 -14.62 -15.38 31.40
N TYR A 382 -15.36 -16.47 31.16
CA TYR A 382 -16.80 -16.44 30.98
C TYR A 382 -17.56 -16.16 32.28
N ASP A 383 -17.11 -16.70 33.42
CA ASP A 383 -17.71 -16.43 34.73
C ASP A 383 -17.57 -14.95 35.12
N GLY A 384 -16.39 -14.37 34.87
CA GLY A 384 -16.11 -12.95 35.02
C GLY A 384 -16.98 -12.08 34.10
N ALA A 385 -17.08 -12.44 32.83
CA ALA A 385 -17.91 -11.73 31.85
C ALA A 385 -19.41 -11.77 32.22
N ALA A 386 -19.93 -12.93 32.63
CA ALA A 386 -21.31 -13.08 33.08
C ALA A 386 -21.61 -12.23 34.32
N SER A 387 -20.67 -12.18 35.27
CA SER A 387 -20.76 -11.36 36.48
C SER A 387 -20.74 -9.85 36.18
N ALA A 388 -19.88 -9.43 35.25
CA ALA A 388 -19.82 -8.05 34.77
C ALA A 388 -21.12 -7.64 34.06
N ALA A 389 -21.65 -8.51 33.20
CA ALA A 389 -22.90 -8.28 32.47
C ALA A 389 -24.13 -8.22 33.39
N ARG A 390 -24.16 -8.99 34.49
CA ARG A 390 -25.20 -8.88 35.53
C ARG A 390 -25.17 -7.54 36.27
N SER A 391 -24.01 -6.91 36.34
CA SER A 391 -23.79 -5.63 37.03
C SER A 391 -24.06 -4.41 36.14
N SER A 392 -24.08 -4.58 34.82
CA SER A 392 -24.35 -3.51 33.87
C SER A 392 -25.85 -3.38 33.60
N ARG A 393 -26.40 -2.16 33.68
CA ARG A 393 -27.74 -1.83 33.17
C ARG A 393 -27.69 -1.67 31.65
N SER A 394 -27.20 -2.67 30.91
CA SER A 394 -27.21 -2.59 29.44
C SER A 394 -28.63 -2.87 28.93
N ALA A 395 -29.10 -2.03 28.01
CA ALA A 395 -30.38 -2.23 27.34
C ALA A 395 -30.27 -3.45 26.44
N ARG A 396 -31.17 -4.43 26.61
CA ARG A 396 -31.30 -5.56 25.68
C ARG A 396 -31.56 -5.02 24.27
N PRO A 397 -30.72 -5.31 23.27
CA PRO A 397 -31.11 -5.08 21.89
C PRO A 397 -32.35 -5.92 21.63
N THR A 398 -33.42 -5.28 21.16
CA THR A 398 -34.63 -5.99 20.76
C THR A 398 -34.37 -6.49 19.35
N ASP A 399 -34.42 -7.82 19.14
CA ASP A 399 -34.37 -8.40 17.82
C ASP A 399 -35.62 -7.97 17.04
N ASP A 400 -35.45 -7.02 16.12
CA ASP A 400 -36.50 -6.51 15.25
C ASP A 400 -36.67 -7.34 13.98
N GLY A 401 -35.97 -8.47 13.88
CA GLY A 401 -35.97 -9.35 12.72
C GLY A 401 -35.17 -8.80 11.54
N SER A 402 -34.54 -7.62 11.61
CA SER A 402 -33.72 -7.05 10.51
C SER A 402 -32.23 -7.36 10.61
N TRP A 403 -31.87 -8.23 11.55
CA TRP A 403 -30.51 -8.50 11.99
C TRP A 403 -29.63 -9.10 10.88
N ALA A 404 -30.17 -10.00 10.06
CA ALA A 404 -29.47 -10.62 8.94
C ALA A 404 -29.05 -9.61 7.87
N ALA A 405 -29.93 -8.66 7.52
CA ALA A 405 -29.63 -7.59 6.57
C ALA A 405 -28.54 -6.64 7.09
N ARG A 406 -28.56 -6.30 8.38
CA ARG A 406 -27.51 -5.48 9.01
C ARG A 406 -26.15 -6.17 8.97
N LEU A 407 -26.12 -7.49 9.18
CA LEU A 407 -24.88 -8.25 9.12
C LEU A 407 -24.26 -8.32 7.74
N LEU A 408 -25.09 -8.44 6.69
CA LEU A 408 -24.60 -8.39 5.31
C LEU A 408 -23.92 -7.05 5.01
N VAL A 409 -24.46 -5.94 5.55
CA VAL A 409 -23.84 -4.62 5.44
C VAL A 409 -22.50 -4.59 6.17
N ASP A 410 -22.39 -5.15 7.37
CA ASP A 410 -21.14 -5.16 8.13
C ASP A 410 -20.08 -6.11 7.54
N ALA A 411 -20.49 -7.26 6.99
CA ALA A 411 -19.61 -8.17 6.25
C ALA A 411 -19.02 -7.45 5.02
N ASN A 412 -19.84 -6.70 4.28
CA ASN A 412 -19.37 -5.89 3.15
C ASN A 412 -18.39 -4.78 3.59
N LYS A 413 -18.63 -4.11 4.72
CA LYS A 413 -17.66 -3.13 5.26
C LYS A 413 -16.32 -3.79 5.60
N LEU A 414 -16.34 -4.93 6.27
CA LEU A 414 -15.13 -5.68 6.59
C LEU A 414 -14.38 -6.10 5.32
N ARG A 415 -15.11 -6.59 4.31
CA ARG A 415 -14.55 -6.94 3.00
C ARG A 415 -13.86 -5.75 2.32
N LEU A 416 -14.47 -4.56 2.35
CA LEU A 416 -13.87 -3.32 1.81
C LEU A 416 -12.61 -2.91 2.58
N SER A 417 -12.60 -3.03 3.92
CA SER A 417 -11.41 -2.78 4.73
C SER A 417 -10.28 -3.75 4.42
N TYR A 418 -10.59 -5.05 4.25
CA TYR A 418 -9.63 -6.06 3.83
C TYR A 418 -9.06 -5.76 2.43
N ALA A 419 -9.92 -5.45 1.46
CA ALA A 419 -9.48 -5.07 0.11
C ALA A 419 -8.53 -3.86 0.12
N THR A 420 -8.78 -2.89 0.99
CA THR A 420 -7.89 -1.72 1.18
C THR A 420 -6.51 -2.13 1.71
N ALA A 421 -6.46 -3.07 2.66
CA ALA A 421 -5.19 -3.59 3.20
C ALA A 421 -4.42 -4.40 2.15
N VAL A 422 -5.13 -5.20 1.35
CA VAL A 422 -4.56 -5.93 0.19
C VAL A 422 -3.96 -4.96 -0.83
N ASP A 423 -4.66 -3.87 -1.14
CA ASP A 423 -4.16 -2.82 -2.05
C ASP A 423 -2.90 -2.13 -1.53
N THR A 424 -2.82 -1.85 -0.23
CA THR A 424 -1.60 -1.31 0.40
C THR A 424 -0.44 -2.30 0.28
N ARG A 425 -0.70 -3.60 0.46
CA ARG A 425 0.31 -4.64 0.28
C ARG A 425 0.80 -4.74 -1.16
N TYR A 426 -0.08 -4.70 -2.16
CA TYR A 426 0.33 -4.70 -3.56
C TYR A 426 1.20 -3.49 -3.90
N ARG A 427 0.87 -2.30 -3.36
CA ARG A 427 1.72 -1.11 -3.50
C ARG A 427 3.11 -1.31 -2.89
N LEU A 428 3.22 -1.99 -1.74
CA LEU A 428 4.52 -2.33 -1.15
C LEU A 428 5.32 -3.28 -2.05
N TYR A 429 4.70 -4.33 -2.60
CA TYR A 429 5.37 -5.25 -3.53
C TYR A 429 5.83 -4.56 -4.80
N ALA A 430 5.00 -3.68 -5.36
CA ALA A 430 5.34 -2.83 -6.49
C ALA A 430 6.58 -1.97 -6.21
N GLU A 431 6.64 -1.30 -5.05
CA GLU A 431 7.79 -0.49 -4.64
C GLU A 431 9.05 -1.34 -4.42
N SER A 432 8.93 -2.50 -3.77
CA SER A 432 10.06 -3.42 -3.58
C SER A 432 10.62 -3.93 -4.91
N LEU A 433 9.77 -4.20 -5.90
CA LEU A 433 10.22 -4.57 -7.25
C LEU A 433 10.94 -3.41 -7.94
N ARG A 434 10.46 -2.16 -7.78
CA ARG A 434 11.16 -0.99 -8.32
C ARG A 434 12.55 -0.80 -7.72
N GLU A 435 12.66 -0.93 -6.40
CA GLU A 435 13.94 -0.90 -5.69
C GLU A 435 14.87 -2.00 -6.22
N TYR A 436 14.36 -3.22 -6.34
CA TYR A 436 15.11 -4.36 -6.89
C TYR A 436 15.60 -4.09 -8.33
N ARG A 437 14.73 -3.59 -9.22
CA ARG A 437 15.10 -3.21 -10.60
C ARG A 437 16.14 -2.10 -10.65
N TYR A 438 16.04 -1.11 -9.76
CA TYR A 438 17.05 -0.05 -9.67
C TYR A 438 18.43 -0.58 -9.29
N GLY A 439 18.48 -1.60 -8.42
CA GLY A 439 19.71 -2.32 -8.08
C GLY A 439 20.21 -3.29 -9.15
N MET A 440 19.39 -3.63 -10.15
CA MET A 440 19.71 -4.59 -11.21
C MET A 440 20.53 -3.93 -12.33
N THR A 441 21.86 -4.07 -12.26
CA THR A 441 22.79 -3.62 -13.31
C THR A 441 22.63 -4.42 -14.60
N ASP A 442 23.14 -3.91 -15.72
CA ASP A 442 23.10 -4.66 -16.98
C ASP A 442 23.93 -5.95 -16.91
N ASP A 443 25.07 -5.94 -16.20
CA ASP A 443 25.86 -7.14 -15.96
C ASP A 443 25.07 -8.19 -15.16
N LYS A 444 24.31 -7.77 -14.13
CA LYS A 444 23.42 -8.66 -13.37
C LYS A 444 22.30 -9.24 -14.25
N LYS A 445 21.78 -8.48 -15.22
CA LYS A 445 20.78 -9.01 -16.17
C LYS A 445 21.39 -10.09 -17.06
N VAL A 446 22.60 -9.87 -17.57
CA VAL A 446 23.31 -10.86 -18.40
C VAL A 446 23.60 -12.13 -17.60
N GLU A 447 24.10 -12.01 -16.37
CA GLU A 447 24.36 -13.17 -15.50
C GLU A 447 23.07 -13.93 -15.17
N LEU A 448 21.99 -13.22 -14.81
CA LEU A 448 20.68 -13.84 -14.59
C LEU A 448 20.19 -14.55 -15.84
N MET A 449 20.37 -13.99 -17.04
CA MET A 449 20.06 -14.65 -18.31
C MET A 449 20.89 -15.92 -18.47
N GLU A 450 22.21 -15.88 -18.30
CA GLU A 450 23.07 -17.05 -18.45
C GLU A 450 22.79 -18.15 -17.41
N ARG A 451 22.20 -17.81 -16.25
CA ARG A 451 21.73 -18.78 -15.23
C ARG A 451 20.42 -19.45 -15.61
N LEU A 452 19.64 -18.88 -16.53
CA LEU A 452 18.46 -19.55 -17.05
C LEU A 452 18.95 -20.76 -17.87
N ASP A 453 18.76 -21.98 -17.35
CA ASP A 453 18.99 -23.21 -18.10
C ASP A 453 17.66 -23.69 -18.73
N PRO A 454 17.34 -23.29 -19.97
CA PRO A 454 16.14 -23.73 -20.68
C PRO A 454 16.20 -25.20 -21.11
N TYR A 455 17.23 -25.95 -20.73
CA TYR A 455 17.35 -27.39 -20.99
C TYR A 455 17.43 -28.22 -19.69
N GLY A 456 17.29 -27.56 -18.53
CA GLY A 456 17.26 -28.22 -17.22
C GLY A 456 16.05 -29.16 -17.10
N LYS A 457 16.27 -30.37 -16.58
CA LYS A 457 15.23 -31.43 -16.46
C LYS A 457 14.05 -31.10 -15.52
N GLU A 458 14.06 -29.95 -14.85
CA GLU A 458 13.16 -29.63 -13.74
C GLU A 458 12.17 -28.48 -14.00
N PHE A 459 12.17 -27.82 -15.17
CA PHE A 459 11.22 -26.72 -15.41
C PHE A 459 10.12 -27.10 -16.40
N THR A 460 8.87 -26.82 -16.02
CA THR A 460 7.65 -27.14 -16.79
C THR A 460 7.18 -25.99 -17.68
N SER A 461 7.66 -24.77 -17.44
CA SER A 461 7.28 -23.56 -18.17
C SER A 461 8.40 -22.52 -18.11
N ILE A 462 8.68 -21.88 -19.25
CA ILE A 462 9.69 -20.81 -19.33
C ILE A 462 9.29 -19.59 -18.49
N THR A 463 7.99 -19.32 -18.35
CA THR A 463 7.48 -18.23 -17.51
C THR A 463 7.71 -18.54 -16.03
N GLY A 464 7.45 -19.77 -15.58
CA GLY A 464 7.77 -20.21 -14.22
C GLY A 464 9.27 -20.18 -13.92
N LEU A 465 10.10 -20.51 -14.92
CA LEU A 465 11.55 -20.40 -14.81
C LEU A 465 12.00 -18.93 -14.63
N LEU A 466 11.43 -17.99 -15.39
CA LEU A 466 11.68 -16.56 -15.22
C LEU A 466 11.23 -16.05 -13.85
N ILE A 467 10.02 -16.41 -13.40
CA ILE A 467 9.54 -16.03 -12.06
C ILE A 467 10.52 -16.50 -10.99
N ARG A 468 10.91 -17.79 -11.03
CA ARG A 468 11.75 -18.42 -10.01
C ARG A 468 13.14 -17.78 -9.90
N HIS A 469 13.74 -17.34 -11.01
CA HIS A 469 15.13 -16.87 -11.03
C HIS A 469 15.27 -15.35 -11.05
N ILE A 470 14.24 -14.61 -11.49
CA ILE A 470 14.30 -13.15 -11.64
C ILE A 470 13.53 -12.43 -10.55
N ILE A 471 12.40 -12.97 -10.10
CA ILE A 471 11.56 -12.29 -9.11
C ILE A 471 12.04 -12.64 -7.70
N PRO A 472 12.29 -11.64 -6.81
CA PRO A 472 12.73 -11.91 -5.46
C PRO A 472 11.76 -12.82 -4.69
N GLU A 473 12.31 -13.79 -3.97
CA GLU A 473 11.53 -14.68 -3.11
C GLU A 473 10.88 -13.84 -2.01
N GLY A 474 9.54 -13.86 -1.93
CA GLY A 474 8.78 -12.95 -1.06
C GLY A 474 7.83 -12.01 -1.80
N ILE A 475 7.98 -11.88 -3.12
CA ILE A 475 6.95 -11.33 -3.98
C ILE A 475 6.01 -12.48 -4.40
N PRO A 476 4.73 -12.49 -3.98
CA PRO A 476 3.82 -13.59 -4.27
C PRO A 476 3.28 -13.46 -5.69
N VAL A 477 4.02 -13.99 -6.67
CA VAL A 477 3.57 -14.06 -8.06
C VAL A 477 3.60 -15.49 -8.57
N THR A 478 2.56 -15.83 -9.31
CA THR A 478 2.43 -17.12 -10.01
C THR A 478 2.35 -16.88 -11.51
N GLU A 479 2.47 -17.93 -12.31
CA GLU A 479 2.23 -17.81 -13.75
C GLU A 479 0.81 -17.32 -14.03
N GLU A 480 -0.21 -17.82 -13.30
CA GLU A 480 -1.61 -17.42 -13.49
C GLU A 480 -1.79 -15.92 -13.27
N THR A 481 -1.24 -15.39 -12.18
CA THR A 481 -1.30 -13.97 -11.83
C THR A 481 -0.73 -13.07 -12.93
N LEU A 482 0.30 -13.51 -13.67
CA LEU A 482 0.87 -12.72 -14.76
C LEU A 482 -0.07 -12.56 -15.96
N TRP A 483 -0.93 -13.54 -16.21
CA TRP A 483 -1.82 -13.57 -17.38
C TRP A 483 -3.24 -13.07 -17.07
N GLU A 484 -3.50 -12.66 -15.82
CA GLU A 484 -4.79 -12.09 -15.42
C GLU A 484 -5.07 -10.77 -16.12
N PRO A 485 -6.27 -10.57 -16.68
CA PRO A 485 -6.64 -9.29 -17.28
C PRO A 485 -6.75 -8.18 -16.21
N VAL A 486 -6.60 -6.94 -16.65
CA VAL A 486 -6.80 -5.75 -15.80
C VAL A 486 -8.25 -5.61 -15.32
N GLU A 487 -9.23 -6.10 -16.10
CA GLU A 487 -10.65 -5.97 -15.81
C GLU A 487 -11.08 -6.84 -14.62
N GLY A 488 -11.80 -6.24 -13.68
CA GLY A 488 -12.26 -6.92 -12.45
C GLY A 488 -11.27 -6.85 -11.28
N ASN A 489 -10.00 -6.54 -11.55
CA ASN A 489 -8.95 -6.44 -10.54
C ASN A 489 -8.77 -5.00 -10.02
N SER A 490 -8.29 -4.88 -8.78
CA SER A 490 -7.99 -3.57 -8.19
C SER A 490 -6.84 -2.88 -8.92
N GLN A 491 -6.83 -1.55 -8.88
CA GLN A 491 -5.78 -0.78 -9.54
C GLN A 491 -4.39 -1.08 -8.92
N SER A 492 -4.30 -1.22 -7.60
CA SER A 492 -3.04 -1.56 -6.93
C SER A 492 -2.52 -2.96 -7.34
N HIS A 493 -3.41 -3.93 -7.50
CA HIS A 493 -3.06 -5.26 -8.02
C HIS A 493 -2.52 -5.17 -9.46
N ASN A 494 -3.22 -4.47 -10.35
CA ASN A 494 -2.80 -4.36 -11.75
C ASN A 494 -1.48 -3.61 -11.92
N GLU A 495 -1.24 -2.59 -11.08
CA GLU A 495 0.05 -1.91 -11.00
C GLU A 495 1.15 -2.86 -10.52
N PHE A 496 0.90 -3.66 -9.48
CA PHE A 496 1.82 -4.70 -9.03
C PHE A 496 2.15 -5.71 -10.14
N VAL A 497 1.14 -6.25 -10.84
CA VAL A 497 1.36 -7.18 -11.96
C VAL A 497 2.18 -6.52 -13.06
N TRP A 498 1.92 -5.24 -13.37
CA TRP A 498 2.72 -4.50 -14.33
C TRP A 498 4.18 -4.34 -13.88
N GLU A 499 4.45 -4.09 -12.60
CA GLU A 499 5.82 -4.05 -12.07
C GLU A 499 6.55 -5.38 -12.22
N VAL A 500 5.84 -6.51 -12.04
CA VAL A 500 6.42 -7.83 -12.31
C VAL A 500 6.71 -8.00 -13.79
N LEU A 501 5.74 -7.69 -14.66
CA LEU A 501 5.89 -7.81 -16.11
C LEU A 501 7.01 -6.91 -16.66
N ASP A 502 7.16 -5.69 -16.15
CA ASP A 502 8.26 -4.76 -16.48
C ASP A 502 9.62 -5.32 -16.03
N THR A 503 9.67 -5.96 -14.85
CA THR A 503 10.86 -6.67 -14.36
C THR A 503 11.25 -7.82 -15.28
N LEU A 504 10.28 -8.60 -15.75
CA LEU A 504 10.53 -9.74 -16.64
C LEU A 504 10.76 -9.32 -18.11
N TYR A 505 10.33 -8.13 -18.52
CA TYR A 505 10.30 -7.71 -19.92
C TYR A 505 11.66 -7.84 -20.61
N TYR A 506 12.74 -7.43 -19.94
CA TYR A 506 14.09 -7.53 -20.50
C TYR A 506 14.49 -8.99 -20.78
N PHE A 507 14.07 -9.92 -19.93
CA PHE A 507 14.37 -11.35 -20.05
C PHE A 507 13.54 -12.06 -21.12
N THR A 508 12.54 -11.40 -21.71
CA THR A 508 11.82 -11.95 -22.87
C THR A 508 12.70 -12.00 -24.13
N TYR A 509 13.80 -11.24 -24.18
CA TYR A 509 14.80 -11.26 -25.24
C TYR A 509 15.90 -12.32 -25.01
N PHE A 510 15.72 -13.21 -24.03
CA PHE A 510 16.70 -14.23 -23.67
C PHE A 510 17.20 -15.09 -24.85
N TRP A 511 16.34 -15.33 -25.85
CA TRP A 511 16.67 -16.09 -27.05
C TRP A 511 17.65 -15.41 -28.01
N ASP A 512 17.88 -14.10 -27.86
CA ASP A 512 18.94 -13.40 -28.60
C ASP A 512 20.34 -13.86 -28.15
N TYR A 513 20.43 -14.48 -26.96
CA TYR A 513 21.68 -14.88 -26.32
C TYR A 513 21.90 -16.39 -26.24
N CYS A 514 20.86 -17.20 -26.47
CA CYS A 514 20.95 -18.66 -26.44
C CYS A 514 19.98 -19.35 -27.40
N GLU A 515 20.33 -20.55 -27.87
CA GLU A 515 19.37 -21.40 -28.57
C GLU A 515 18.30 -21.85 -27.56
N ILE A 516 17.03 -21.64 -27.92
CA ILE A 516 15.88 -22.16 -27.18
C ILE A 516 14.90 -22.82 -28.15
N GLU A 517 14.20 -23.83 -27.65
CA GLU A 517 13.16 -24.50 -28.43
C GLU A 517 12.06 -23.51 -28.86
N ASN A 518 11.50 -23.73 -30.06
CA ASN A 518 10.48 -22.84 -30.64
C ASN A 518 9.26 -22.65 -29.72
N VAL A 519 8.88 -23.65 -28.93
CA VAL A 519 7.76 -23.57 -27.99
C VAL A 519 8.04 -22.54 -26.90
N HIS A 520 9.26 -22.53 -26.35
CA HIS A 520 9.67 -21.54 -25.34
C HIS A 520 9.83 -20.14 -25.95
N ARG A 521 10.39 -20.05 -27.16
CA ARG A 521 10.48 -18.78 -27.90
C ARG A 521 9.10 -18.15 -28.09
N GLN A 522 8.13 -18.93 -28.55
CA GLN A 522 6.78 -18.46 -28.76
C GLN A 522 6.13 -18.00 -27.45
N LYS A 523 6.39 -18.70 -26.33
CA LYS A 523 5.87 -18.29 -25.02
C LYS A 523 6.51 -17.00 -24.50
N LEU A 524 7.80 -16.74 -24.78
CA LEU A 524 8.46 -15.46 -24.48
C LEU A 524 7.89 -14.32 -25.33
N ASP A 525 7.62 -14.59 -26.61
CA ASP A 525 6.95 -13.63 -27.51
C ASP A 525 5.53 -13.30 -27.02
N ASP A 526 4.77 -14.32 -26.62
CA ASP A 526 3.44 -14.15 -26.04
C ASP A 526 3.50 -13.30 -24.77
N LEU A 527 4.49 -13.54 -23.90
CA LEU A 527 4.68 -12.77 -22.66
C LEU A 527 5.00 -11.32 -22.97
N ARG A 528 5.86 -11.06 -23.96
CA ARG A 528 6.20 -9.70 -24.42
C ARG A 528 4.99 -8.96 -24.98
N VAL A 529 4.21 -9.61 -25.85
CA VAL A 529 2.97 -9.05 -26.41
C VAL A 529 1.97 -8.78 -25.29
N TRP A 530 1.87 -9.69 -24.33
CA TRP A 530 1.01 -9.55 -23.18
C TRP A 530 1.42 -8.39 -22.27
N THR A 531 2.71 -8.22 -21.95
CA THR A 531 3.21 -7.07 -21.17
C THR A 531 2.79 -5.75 -21.79
N LEU A 532 2.92 -5.61 -23.11
CA LEU A 532 2.49 -4.41 -23.82
C LEU A 532 0.97 -4.23 -23.79
N LYS A 533 0.20 -5.31 -23.94
CA LYS A 533 -1.26 -5.29 -23.85
C LYS A 533 -1.73 -4.88 -22.45
N HIS A 534 -1.16 -5.49 -21.40
CA HIS A 534 -1.45 -5.20 -20.00
C HIS A 534 -1.14 -3.74 -19.67
N GLN A 535 0.01 -3.24 -20.14
CA GLN A 535 0.38 -1.83 -19.99
C GLN A 535 -0.66 -0.88 -20.61
N GLU A 536 -1.18 -1.18 -21.80
CA GLU A 536 -2.23 -0.34 -22.42
C GLU A 536 -3.56 -0.44 -21.67
N GLN A 537 -3.93 -1.62 -21.18
CA GLN A 537 -5.13 -1.79 -20.35
C GLN A 537 -5.01 -1.03 -19.02
N LEU A 538 -3.86 -1.12 -18.35
CA LEU A 538 -3.58 -0.39 -17.11
C LEU A 538 -3.56 1.12 -17.34
N ARG A 539 -3.01 1.59 -18.47
CA ARG A 539 -3.07 3.01 -18.86
C ARG A 539 -4.50 3.51 -18.98
N VAL A 540 -5.40 2.73 -19.60
CA VAL A 540 -6.82 3.08 -19.68
C VAL A 540 -7.46 3.11 -18.30
N GLN A 541 -7.18 2.13 -17.44
CA GLN A 541 -7.68 2.10 -16.06
C GLN A 541 -7.23 3.36 -15.28
N ILE A 542 -5.94 3.70 -15.32
CA ILE A 542 -5.38 4.89 -14.66
C ILE A 542 -6.01 6.18 -15.22
N ARG A 543 -6.15 6.29 -16.55
CA ARG A 543 -6.77 7.44 -17.20
C ARG A 543 -8.20 7.65 -16.72
N LEU A 544 -9.00 6.59 -16.69
CA LEU A 544 -10.39 6.62 -16.22
C LEU A 544 -10.45 6.97 -14.73
N ALA A 545 -9.58 6.38 -13.91
CA ALA A 545 -9.50 6.69 -12.49
C ALA A 545 -9.18 8.16 -12.22
N LEU A 546 -8.22 8.74 -12.96
CA LEU A 546 -7.86 10.17 -12.85
C LEU A 546 -8.92 11.10 -13.45
N GLY A 547 -9.57 10.67 -14.53
CA GLY A 547 -10.60 11.43 -15.23
C GLY A 547 -11.96 11.45 -14.54
N GLY A 548 -12.16 10.61 -13.52
CA GLY A 548 -13.39 10.49 -12.75
C GLY A 548 -14.58 10.00 -13.59
N SER A 549 -15.80 10.21 -13.08
CA SER A 549 -17.06 9.80 -13.74
C SER A 549 -17.30 10.46 -15.10
N HIS A 550 -16.54 11.50 -15.43
CA HIS A 550 -16.70 12.28 -16.66
C HIS A 550 -15.64 11.98 -17.73
N ASP A 551 -14.71 11.04 -17.47
CA ASP A 551 -13.54 10.73 -18.31
C ASP A 551 -12.91 12.00 -18.92
N ILE A 552 -12.44 12.87 -18.02
CA ILE A 552 -11.90 14.19 -18.38
C ILE A 552 -10.77 14.10 -19.43
N PHE A 553 -10.06 12.99 -19.49
CA PHE A 553 -8.94 12.74 -20.41
C PHE A 553 -9.34 11.95 -21.66
N SER A 554 -10.64 11.82 -21.93
CA SER A 554 -11.15 11.22 -23.16
C SER A 554 -10.64 11.94 -24.41
N ASP A 555 -10.39 11.15 -25.45
CA ASP A 555 -9.99 11.69 -26.75
C ASP A 555 -11.12 12.48 -27.40
N ILE A 556 -10.75 13.59 -28.04
CA ILE A 556 -11.70 14.39 -28.80
C ILE A 556 -11.76 13.83 -30.21
N SER A 557 -12.90 13.24 -30.56
CA SER A 557 -13.15 12.81 -31.95
C SER A 557 -13.03 14.02 -32.88
N PRO A 558 -12.40 13.89 -34.07
CA PRO A 558 -12.39 14.95 -35.08
C PRO A 558 -13.79 15.45 -35.47
N LYS A 559 -14.83 14.62 -35.28
CA LYS A 559 -16.23 14.98 -35.52
C LYS A 559 -16.83 15.89 -34.42
N ASN A 560 -16.19 15.93 -33.25
CA ASN A 560 -16.60 16.73 -32.08
C ASN A 560 -15.69 17.95 -31.88
N TYR A 561 -14.90 18.34 -32.90
CA TYR A 561 -14.05 19.53 -32.88
C TYR A 561 -14.85 20.80 -33.21
N ASP A 562 -16.03 20.94 -32.59
CA ASP A 562 -16.89 22.12 -32.69
C ASP A 562 -16.87 22.89 -31.36
N ILE A 563 -17.10 24.20 -31.43
CA ILE A 563 -16.96 25.13 -30.30
C ILE A 563 -17.86 24.76 -29.12
N SER A 564 -19.12 24.34 -29.36
CA SER A 564 -20.05 23.99 -28.27
C SER A 564 -19.58 22.74 -27.51
N ALA A 565 -19.09 21.73 -28.25
CA ALA A 565 -18.57 20.50 -27.66
C ALA A 565 -17.28 20.75 -26.86
N LEU A 566 -16.35 21.52 -27.41
CA LEU A 566 -15.11 21.90 -26.72
C LEU A 566 -15.41 22.73 -25.46
N ASN A 567 -16.36 23.66 -25.52
CA ASN A 567 -16.80 24.44 -24.35
C ASN A 567 -17.38 23.57 -23.24
N ALA A 568 -18.17 22.56 -23.59
CA ALA A 568 -18.69 21.62 -22.61
C ALA A 568 -17.55 20.85 -21.90
N GLU A 569 -16.53 20.40 -22.63
CA GLU A 569 -15.37 19.73 -22.05
C GLU A 569 -14.52 20.68 -21.18
N VAL A 570 -14.33 21.94 -21.61
CA VAL A 570 -13.66 22.97 -20.80
C VAL A 570 -14.40 23.22 -19.49
N ALA A 571 -15.73 23.29 -19.53
CA ALA A 571 -16.56 23.48 -18.34
C ALA A 571 -16.41 22.31 -17.35
N ARG A 572 -16.39 21.06 -17.83
CA ARG A 572 -16.16 19.87 -16.98
C ARG A 572 -14.79 19.90 -16.30
N VAL A 573 -13.75 20.24 -17.05
CA VAL A 573 -12.39 20.38 -16.49
C VAL A 573 -12.32 21.50 -15.45
N LYS A 574 -12.98 22.62 -15.71
CA LYS A 574 -13.08 23.74 -14.77
C LYS A 574 -13.76 23.32 -13.47
N GLU A 575 -14.88 22.61 -13.57
CA GLU A 575 -15.60 22.08 -12.40
C GLU A 575 -14.67 21.20 -11.56
N ALA A 576 -13.96 20.27 -12.20
CA ALA A 576 -12.98 19.41 -11.53
C ALA A 576 -11.86 20.19 -10.83
N LEU A 577 -11.31 21.23 -11.47
CA LEU A 577 -10.28 22.09 -10.90
C LEU A 577 -10.76 22.94 -9.71
N THR A 578 -12.04 23.30 -9.70
CA THR A 578 -12.65 24.20 -8.71
C THR A 578 -13.05 23.44 -7.46
N PHE A 579 -13.68 22.29 -7.61
CA PHE A 579 -14.20 21.47 -6.51
C PHE A 579 -13.22 20.39 -6.05
N GLY A 580 -12.11 20.19 -6.76
CA GLY A 580 -11.12 19.17 -6.41
C GLY A 580 -11.65 17.75 -6.58
N THR A 581 -12.58 17.54 -7.52
CA THR A 581 -13.27 16.25 -7.74
C THR A 581 -12.47 15.25 -8.59
N PHE A 582 -11.19 15.54 -8.85
CA PHE A 582 -10.29 14.64 -9.59
C PHE A 582 -9.47 13.76 -8.63
N SER A 583 -9.14 12.55 -9.10
CA SER A 583 -8.36 11.60 -8.31
C SER A 583 -6.88 11.97 -8.28
N MET A 584 -6.24 11.68 -7.13
CA MET A 584 -4.81 11.93 -6.93
C MET A 584 -3.98 10.72 -7.35
N VAL A 585 -2.79 10.98 -7.90
CA VAL A 585 -1.78 9.94 -8.12
C VAL A 585 -1.37 9.35 -6.77
N SER A 586 -1.36 8.03 -6.67
CA SER A 586 -1.10 7.30 -5.42
C SER A 586 0.13 6.39 -5.47
N SER A 587 0.76 6.18 -6.64
CA SER A 587 1.92 5.31 -6.80
C SER A 587 2.95 5.84 -7.80
N LEU A 588 4.19 5.35 -7.68
CA LEU A 588 5.26 5.62 -8.65
C LEU A 588 4.94 5.03 -10.02
N THR A 589 4.25 3.89 -10.06
CA THR A 589 3.76 3.22 -11.28
C THR A 589 2.83 4.11 -12.09
N GLN A 590 1.82 4.69 -11.44
CA GLN A 590 0.96 5.67 -12.08
C GLN A 590 1.76 6.84 -12.62
N ALA A 591 2.67 7.38 -11.80
CA ALA A 591 3.43 8.56 -12.16
C ALA A 591 4.32 8.33 -13.41
N GLU A 592 4.94 7.15 -13.52
CA GLU A 592 5.71 6.73 -14.70
C GLU A 592 4.83 6.54 -15.94
N LEU A 593 3.69 5.85 -15.80
CA LEU A 593 2.80 5.63 -16.93
C LEU A 593 2.15 6.94 -17.43
N ILE A 594 1.87 7.87 -16.51
CA ILE A 594 1.41 9.23 -16.83
C ILE A 594 2.51 9.99 -17.56
N TYR A 595 3.77 9.91 -17.12
CA TYR A 595 4.88 10.59 -17.79
C TYR A 595 4.95 10.23 -19.29
N CYS A 596 4.83 8.94 -19.62
CA CYS A 596 4.90 8.47 -21.00
C CYS A 596 3.68 8.88 -21.86
N ARG A 597 2.54 9.24 -21.25
CA ARG A 597 1.26 9.45 -21.95
C ARG A 597 0.60 10.80 -21.69
N ALA A 598 1.20 11.68 -20.90
CA ALA A 598 0.60 12.96 -20.54
C ALA A 598 0.24 13.81 -21.76
N SER A 599 1.09 13.83 -22.79
CA SER A 599 0.79 14.53 -24.04
C SER A 599 -0.39 13.89 -24.78
N ASP A 600 -0.44 12.57 -24.87
CA ASP A 600 -1.55 11.84 -25.50
C ASP A 600 -2.87 12.09 -24.76
N TRP A 601 -2.88 12.09 -23.44
CA TRP A 601 -4.11 12.28 -22.64
C TRP A 601 -4.58 13.74 -22.59
N CYS A 602 -3.65 14.70 -22.56
CA CYS A 602 -4.01 16.10 -22.49
C CYS A 602 -4.33 16.69 -23.87
N VAL A 603 -3.62 16.28 -24.91
CA VAL A 603 -3.75 16.83 -26.27
C VAL A 603 -4.52 15.89 -27.19
N GLY A 604 -4.15 14.62 -27.22
CA GLY A 604 -4.83 13.58 -28.00
C GLY A 604 -4.90 13.85 -29.50
N LEU A 605 -5.91 13.27 -30.14
CA LEU A 605 -6.14 13.39 -31.59
C LEU A 605 -6.43 14.82 -32.06
N GLY A 606 -6.81 15.72 -31.15
CA GLY A 606 -7.03 17.14 -31.44
C GLY A 606 -5.78 17.90 -31.88
N PHE A 607 -4.58 17.36 -31.63
CA PHE A 607 -3.31 17.92 -32.08
C PHE A 607 -3.26 18.17 -33.59
N GLY A 608 -3.76 17.21 -34.39
CA GLY A 608 -3.68 17.28 -35.84
C GLY A 608 -4.50 18.44 -36.44
N GLU A 609 -5.69 18.70 -35.90
CA GLU A 609 -6.51 19.83 -36.34
C GLU A 609 -5.94 21.15 -35.84
N MET A 610 -5.41 21.18 -34.61
CA MET A 610 -4.73 22.35 -34.07
C MET A 610 -3.53 22.77 -34.92
N MET A 611 -2.69 21.81 -35.31
CA MET A 611 -1.53 22.07 -36.18
C MET A 611 -1.95 22.62 -37.54
N ARG A 612 -3.05 22.13 -38.12
CA ARG A 612 -3.57 22.66 -39.39
C ARG A 612 -4.01 24.12 -39.27
N ILE A 613 -4.63 24.48 -38.15
CA ILE A 613 -5.04 25.86 -37.87
C ILE A 613 -3.80 26.73 -37.66
N ASP A 614 -2.86 26.31 -36.81
CA ASP A 614 -1.60 27.03 -36.56
C ASP A 614 -0.83 27.28 -37.86
N CYS A 615 -0.62 26.24 -38.69
CA CYS A 615 0.08 26.38 -39.97
C CYS A 615 -0.65 27.33 -40.93
N SER A 616 -1.97 27.22 -41.04
CA SER A 616 -2.74 28.08 -41.94
C SER A 616 -2.69 29.54 -41.49
N ASP A 617 -2.65 29.80 -40.19
CA ASP A 617 -2.71 31.14 -39.60
C ASP A 617 -1.34 31.82 -39.66
N GLU A 618 -0.25 31.04 -39.56
CA GLU A 618 1.13 31.50 -39.72
C GLU A 618 1.50 31.80 -41.18
N HIS A 619 0.90 31.11 -42.15
CA HIS A 619 1.13 31.34 -43.59
C HIS A 619 0.17 32.36 -44.20
N GLY A 620 -0.61 33.09 -43.39
CA GLY A 620 -1.50 34.16 -43.84
C GLY A 620 -2.72 33.67 -44.63
N ALA A 621 -3.08 32.39 -44.52
CA ALA A 621 -4.30 31.88 -45.15
C ALA A 621 -5.55 32.40 -44.41
N SER A 622 -6.63 32.63 -45.15
CA SER A 622 -7.91 33.05 -44.54
C SER A 622 -8.50 31.91 -43.71
N ILE A 623 -8.47 32.05 -42.39
CA ILE A 623 -9.11 31.14 -41.43
C ILE A 623 -10.39 31.79 -40.90
N SER A 624 -11.48 31.03 -40.83
CA SER A 624 -12.73 31.51 -40.23
C SER A 624 -12.58 31.78 -38.73
N ASN A 625 -13.32 32.77 -38.23
CA ASN A 625 -13.37 33.06 -36.80
C ASN A 625 -13.76 31.79 -36.00
N ALA A 626 -14.77 31.04 -36.44
CA ALA A 626 -15.16 29.77 -35.81
C ALA A 626 -13.98 28.81 -35.59
N ARG A 627 -13.09 28.61 -36.57
CA ARG A 627 -11.90 27.75 -36.41
C ARG A 627 -10.91 28.32 -35.38
N ARG A 628 -10.74 29.64 -35.32
CA ARG A 628 -9.92 30.29 -34.28
C ARG A 628 -10.53 30.11 -32.88
N ALA A 629 -11.86 30.11 -32.75
CA ALA A 629 -12.50 29.86 -31.45
C ALA A 629 -12.38 28.40 -31.04
N ASN A 630 -12.48 27.45 -31.98
CA ASN A 630 -12.19 26.04 -31.70
C ASN A 630 -10.74 25.87 -31.21
N ALA A 631 -9.79 26.56 -31.84
CA ALA A 631 -8.39 26.56 -31.41
C ALA A 631 -8.19 27.17 -30.00
N LEU A 632 -8.91 28.25 -29.67
CA LEU A 632 -8.93 28.82 -28.33
C LEU A 632 -9.52 27.84 -27.30
N ALA A 633 -10.70 27.28 -27.58
CA ALA A 633 -11.41 26.33 -26.73
C ALA A 633 -10.57 25.08 -26.46
N PHE A 634 -10.01 24.49 -27.52
CA PHE A 634 -9.10 23.36 -27.43
C PHE A 634 -7.84 23.69 -26.63
N SER A 635 -7.24 24.87 -26.84
CA SER A 635 -6.08 25.29 -26.05
C SER A 635 -6.41 25.42 -24.57
N LEU A 636 -7.57 25.99 -24.21
CA LEU A 636 -8.02 26.09 -22.81
C LEU A 636 -8.27 24.71 -22.20
N LEU A 637 -8.85 23.78 -22.97
CA LEU A 637 -9.06 22.39 -22.55
C LEU A 637 -7.74 21.71 -22.20
N VAL A 638 -6.74 21.78 -23.09
CA VAL A 638 -5.41 21.21 -22.85
C VAL A 638 -4.76 21.84 -21.63
N VAL A 639 -4.88 23.16 -21.44
CA VAL A 639 -4.35 23.86 -20.26
C VAL A 639 -5.01 23.38 -18.97
N GLY A 640 -6.33 23.18 -18.98
CA GLY A 640 -7.03 22.65 -17.83
C GLY A 640 -6.65 21.20 -17.50
N ARG A 641 -6.59 20.32 -18.51
CA ARG A 641 -6.15 18.91 -18.37
C ARG A 641 -4.74 18.80 -17.83
N THR A 642 -3.80 19.59 -18.37
CA THR A 642 -2.41 19.62 -17.88
C THR A 642 -2.30 20.16 -16.46
N LEU A 643 -3.13 21.14 -16.07
CA LEU A 643 -3.15 21.66 -14.70
C LEU A 643 -3.65 20.62 -13.69
N LEU A 644 -4.63 19.78 -14.05
CA LEU A 644 -5.09 18.66 -13.22
C LEU A 644 -3.95 17.65 -12.98
N LEU A 645 -3.28 17.20 -14.05
CA LEU A 645 -2.14 16.29 -13.94
C LEU A 645 -0.99 16.88 -13.13
N GLU A 646 -0.66 18.16 -13.36
CA GLU A 646 0.40 18.85 -12.62
C GLU A 646 0.09 18.91 -11.12
N ARG A 647 -1.14 19.27 -10.72
CA ARG A 647 -1.55 19.31 -9.31
C ARG A 647 -1.47 17.93 -8.66
N SER A 648 -1.96 16.92 -9.38
CA SER A 648 -1.96 15.53 -8.91
C SER A 648 -0.54 14.99 -8.71
N LEU A 649 0.32 15.09 -9.72
CA LEU A 649 1.72 14.66 -9.67
C LEU A 649 2.54 15.45 -8.65
N SER A 650 2.35 16.77 -8.56
CA SER A 650 3.10 17.62 -7.62
C SER A 650 2.73 17.31 -6.18
N ALA A 651 1.45 17.07 -5.88
CA ALA A 651 1.02 16.70 -4.54
C ALA A 651 1.60 15.33 -4.14
N PHE A 652 1.61 14.35 -5.05
CA PHE A 652 2.24 13.06 -4.81
C PHE A 652 3.75 13.19 -4.58
N LEU A 653 4.45 14.01 -5.38
CA LEU A 653 5.86 14.31 -5.20
C LEU A 653 6.15 14.93 -3.82
N GLU A 654 5.35 15.92 -3.40
CA GLU A 654 5.48 16.56 -2.08
C GLU A 654 5.17 15.60 -0.93
N GLN A 655 4.21 14.68 -1.11
CA GLN A 655 3.95 13.63 -0.13
C GLN A 655 5.17 12.71 0.02
N ARG A 656 5.78 12.28 -1.09
CA ARG A 656 6.93 11.36 -1.07
C ARG A 656 8.21 12.00 -0.54
N ARG A 657 8.40 13.30 -0.75
CA ARG A 657 9.55 14.04 -0.20
C ARG A 657 9.61 14.06 1.33
N LYS A 658 8.47 13.85 2.01
CA LYS A 658 8.38 13.82 3.47
C LYS A 658 8.83 12.48 4.08
N LEU A 659 9.01 11.45 3.27
CA LEU A 659 9.46 10.13 3.71
C LEU A 659 10.99 10.01 3.59
N PRO A 660 11.63 9.06 4.30
CA PRO A 660 13.05 8.75 4.09
C PRO A 660 13.33 8.47 2.60
N GLN A 661 14.38 9.10 2.06
CA GLN A 661 14.72 9.02 0.65
C GLN A 661 16.01 8.22 0.46
N PRO A 662 15.93 6.88 0.38
CA PRO A 662 17.07 6.08 -0.08
C PRO A 662 17.44 6.46 -1.52
N ASP A 663 18.68 6.16 -1.93
CA ASP A 663 19.22 6.53 -3.25
C ASP A 663 18.30 6.18 -4.43
N TRP A 664 17.68 4.99 -4.39
CA TRP A 664 16.75 4.55 -5.43
C TRP A 664 15.51 5.43 -5.51
N LEU A 665 14.97 5.86 -4.36
CA LEU A 665 13.81 6.72 -4.31
C LEU A 665 14.17 8.13 -4.79
N ILE A 666 15.36 8.64 -4.46
CA ILE A 666 15.85 9.92 -5.00
C ILE A 666 15.86 9.88 -6.54
N HIS A 667 16.36 8.79 -7.13
CA HIS A 667 16.37 8.61 -8.58
C HIS A 667 14.96 8.61 -9.18
N GLU A 668 14.03 7.87 -8.58
CA GLU A 668 12.63 7.81 -9.02
C GLU A 668 11.90 9.16 -8.85
N LEU A 669 12.16 9.88 -7.76
CA LEU A 669 11.62 11.24 -7.56
C LEU A 669 12.20 12.22 -8.61
N GLY A 670 13.46 12.05 -9.01
CA GLY A 670 14.04 12.82 -10.12
C GLY A 670 13.36 12.55 -11.48
N LYS A 671 12.91 11.31 -11.74
CA LYS A 671 12.07 11.00 -12.93
C LYS A 671 10.71 11.69 -12.82
N LEU A 672 10.09 11.66 -11.65
CA LEU A 672 8.81 12.31 -11.39
C LEU A 672 8.88 13.84 -11.55
N GLU A 673 9.96 14.48 -11.08
CA GLU A 673 10.20 15.91 -11.29
C GLU A 673 10.27 16.28 -12.77
N ARG A 674 10.97 15.45 -13.58
CA ARG A 674 10.99 15.62 -15.04
C ARG A 674 9.60 15.47 -15.65
N ALA A 675 8.78 14.56 -15.11
CA ALA A 675 7.41 14.39 -15.56
C ALA A 675 6.54 15.63 -15.29
N VAL A 676 6.61 16.17 -14.07
CA VAL A 676 5.95 17.43 -13.70
C VAL A 676 6.40 18.55 -14.63
N HIS A 677 7.71 18.67 -14.88
CA HIS A 677 8.26 19.68 -15.77
C HIS A 677 7.70 19.54 -17.20
N LYS A 678 7.59 18.31 -17.72
CA LYS A 678 7.05 18.07 -19.07
C LYS A 678 5.58 18.46 -19.21
N VAL A 679 4.78 18.17 -18.19
CA VAL A 679 3.37 18.61 -18.13
C VAL A 679 3.30 20.14 -18.09
N GLN A 680 4.18 20.79 -17.33
CA GLN A 680 4.27 22.25 -17.26
C GLN A 680 4.69 22.90 -18.58
N GLU A 681 5.65 22.33 -19.31
CA GLU A 681 6.04 22.78 -20.65
C GLU A 681 4.83 22.78 -21.60
N THR A 682 4.11 21.65 -21.65
CA THR A 682 2.91 21.49 -22.48
C THR A 682 1.86 22.52 -22.10
N ARG A 683 1.60 22.71 -20.79
CA ARG A 683 0.70 23.75 -20.30
C ARG A 683 1.11 25.13 -20.79
N GLN A 684 2.38 25.51 -20.65
CA GLN A 684 2.87 26.83 -21.06
C GLN A 684 2.75 27.06 -22.58
N GLU A 685 3.01 26.03 -23.38
CA GLU A 685 2.84 26.05 -24.83
C GLU A 685 1.39 26.36 -25.22
N TYR A 686 0.43 25.61 -24.66
CA TYR A 686 -0.99 25.82 -24.95
C TYR A 686 -1.56 27.10 -24.31
N GLN A 687 -0.99 27.59 -23.21
CA GLN A 687 -1.29 28.94 -22.68
C GLN A 687 -0.83 30.05 -23.64
N LYS A 688 0.31 29.88 -24.33
CA LYS A 688 0.75 30.81 -25.38
C LYS A 688 -0.18 30.76 -26.58
N ARG A 689 -0.61 29.56 -27.00
CA ARG A 689 -1.62 29.41 -28.06
C ARG A 689 -2.96 30.07 -27.69
N ALA A 690 -3.49 29.79 -26.50
CA ALA A 690 -4.73 30.40 -26.02
C ALA A 690 -4.64 31.94 -26.02
N ARG A 691 -3.53 32.51 -25.54
CA ARG A 691 -3.26 33.95 -25.62
C ARG A 691 -3.33 34.49 -27.04
N ARG A 692 -2.59 33.87 -27.96
CA ARG A 692 -2.53 34.24 -29.38
C ARG A 692 -3.94 34.28 -29.99
N TYR A 693 -4.73 33.24 -29.78
CA TYR A 693 -6.09 33.18 -30.33
C TYR A 693 -7.05 34.16 -29.65
N MET A 694 -6.91 34.39 -28.35
CA MET A 694 -7.71 35.38 -27.63
C MET A 694 -7.43 36.81 -28.13
N GLU A 695 -6.17 37.17 -28.39
CA GLU A 695 -5.79 38.47 -28.97
C GLU A 695 -6.37 38.64 -30.37
N LYS A 696 -6.18 37.66 -31.25
CA LYS A 696 -6.73 37.69 -32.62
C LYS A 696 -8.25 37.82 -32.66
N TRP A 697 -8.94 37.22 -31.68
CA TRP A 697 -10.39 37.36 -31.54
C TRP A 697 -10.81 38.74 -31.02
N LYS A 698 -10.06 39.33 -30.09
CA LYS A 698 -10.30 40.72 -29.66
C LYS A 698 -10.14 41.70 -30.81
N ASP A 699 -9.11 41.51 -31.63
CA ASP A 699 -8.88 42.34 -32.82
C ASP A 699 -10.03 42.21 -33.83
N ALA A 700 -10.48 40.97 -34.09
CA ALA A 700 -11.63 40.71 -34.97
C ALA A 700 -12.95 41.32 -34.44
N LEU A 701 -13.13 41.42 -33.13
CA LEU A 701 -14.28 42.11 -32.50
C LEU A 701 -14.17 43.63 -32.55
N GLY A 702 -12.94 44.18 -32.64
CA GLY A 702 -12.67 45.60 -32.78
C GLY A 702 -12.77 46.12 -34.22
N GLU A 703 -12.48 45.27 -35.22
CA GLU A 703 -12.49 45.64 -36.64
C GLU A 703 -13.86 45.46 -37.34
N VAL A 704 -14.78 44.66 -36.78
CA VAL A 704 -16.05 44.32 -37.44
C VAL A 704 -17.20 45.16 -36.89
N ASP A 705 -17.79 45.99 -37.75
CA ASP A 705 -19.13 46.56 -37.55
C ASP A 705 -20.09 45.39 -37.25
N ARG A 706 -20.75 45.40 -36.08
CA ARG A 706 -21.37 44.24 -35.37
C ARG A 706 -22.48 43.47 -36.14
N THR A 707 -22.67 43.72 -37.42
CA THR A 707 -23.76 43.21 -38.25
C THR A 707 -23.56 41.81 -38.83
N TYR A 708 -22.35 41.21 -38.78
CA TYR A 708 -22.06 39.90 -39.40
C TYR A 708 -21.59 38.78 -38.46
N LEU A 709 -21.42 39.03 -37.15
CA LEU A 709 -21.15 37.98 -36.17
C LEU A 709 -22.47 37.35 -35.72
N ARG A 710 -22.64 36.05 -35.99
CA ARG A 710 -23.80 35.28 -35.52
C ARG A 710 -23.84 35.32 -33.98
N MET A 711 -25.00 35.68 -33.40
CA MET A 711 -25.16 35.84 -31.95
C MET A 711 -24.74 34.59 -31.15
N ASP A 712 -24.97 33.40 -31.70
CA ASP A 712 -24.58 32.11 -31.11
C ASP A 712 -23.05 32.04 -30.84
N LEU A 713 -22.24 32.52 -31.78
CA LEU A 713 -20.77 32.57 -31.66
C LEU A 713 -20.30 33.65 -30.66
N LEU A 714 -21.11 34.69 -30.42
CA LEU A 714 -20.80 35.76 -29.48
C LEU A 714 -20.97 35.29 -28.03
N GLN A 715 -22.03 34.52 -27.76
CA GLN A 715 -22.25 33.89 -26.45
C GLN A 715 -21.11 32.91 -26.12
N GLU A 716 -20.79 32.01 -27.04
CA GLU A 716 -19.73 31.02 -26.86
C GLU A 716 -18.35 31.68 -26.66
N TYR A 717 -18.11 32.81 -27.33
CA TYR A 717 -16.91 33.61 -27.11
C TYR A 717 -16.85 34.18 -25.70
N PHE A 718 -17.93 34.78 -25.19
CA PHE A 718 -17.90 35.33 -23.83
C PHE A 718 -17.70 34.23 -22.78
N THR A 719 -18.28 33.05 -22.99
CA THR A 719 -18.00 31.86 -22.15
C THR A 719 -16.52 31.43 -22.21
N LEU A 720 -15.91 31.44 -23.40
CA LEU A 720 -14.48 31.16 -23.57
C LEU A 720 -13.59 32.23 -22.94
N ALA A 721 -13.98 33.50 -23.06
CA ALA A 721 -13.27 34.63 -22.48
C ALA A 721 -13.30 34.59 -20.94
N ALA A 722 -14.45 34.24 -20.35
CA ALA A 722 -14.56 34.01 -18.91
C ALA A 722 -13.64 32.85 -18.48
N SER A 723 -13.72 31.72 -19.18
CA SER A 723 -12.87 30.54 -18.92
C SER A 723 -11.37 30.86 -19.06
N TYR A 724 -10.99 31.65 -20.07
CA TYR A 724 -9.61 32.12 -20.27
C TYR A 724 -9.11 32.97 -19.11
N ASN A 725 -9.94 33.82 -18.51
CA ASN A 725 -9.54 34.66 -17.39
C ASN A 725 -9.58 33.92 -16.05
N GLU A 726 -10.36 32.86 -15.95
CA GLU A 726 -10.42 32.04 -14.74
C GLU A 726 -9.23 31.11 -14.56
N ILE A 727 -8.67 30.56 -15.64
CA ILE A 727 -7.48 29.70 -15.58
C ILE A 727 -6.27 30.42 -14.92
N PRO A 728 -5.89 31.66 -15.29
CA PRO A 728 -4.88 32.44 -14.59
C PRO A 728 -5.19 32.68 -13.10
N TYR A 729 -6.47 32.84 -12.74
CA TYR A 729 -6.90 32.92 -11.34
C TYR A 729 -6.69 31.59 -10.61
N LEU A 730 -7.05 30.45 -11.21
CA LEU A 730 -6.82 29.11 -10.64
C LEU A 730 -5.32 28.76 -10.50
N ILE A 731 -4.46 29.37 -11.31
CA ILE A 731 -3.00 29.16 -11.27
C ILE A 731 -2.30 30.09 -10.27
N SER A 732 -2.70 31.36 -10.20
CA SER A 732 -1.92 32.41 -9.52
C SER A 732 -2.73 33.35 -8.62
N VAL A 733 -4.01 33.06 -8.42
CA VAL A 733 -4.96 33.80 -7.55
C VAL A 733 -4.96 35.32 -7.85
N LYS A 734 -4.85 35.68 -9.13
CA LYS A 734 -4.85 37.08 -9.56
C LYS A 734 -6.27 37.66 -9.55
N PHE A 735 -6.53 38.61 -8.65
CA PHE A 735 -7.84 39.26 -8.52
C PHE A 735 -8.32 40.00 -9.78
N SER A 736 -7.41 40.56 -10.59
CA SER A 736 -7.78 41.20 -11.85
C SER A 736 -8.36 40.22 -12.88
N SER A 737 -7.87 38.97 -12.87
CA SER A 737 -8.38 37.91 -13.73
C SER A 737 -9.76 37.42 -13.26
N MET A 738 -10.01 37.40 -11.95
CA MET A 738 -11.33 37.11 -11.38
C MET A 738 -12.39 38.15 -11.79
N GLN A 739 -12.04 39.44 -11.74
CA GLN A 739 -12.94 40.52 -12.17
C GLN A 739 -13.27 40.44 -13.67
N LEU A 740 -12.27 40.13 -14.51
CA LEU A 740 -12.49 39.97 -15.94
C LEU A 740 -13.36 38.73 -16.23
N ARG A 741 -13.18 37.62 -15.51
CA ARG A 741 -14.07 36.46 -15.60
C ARG A 741 -15.52 36.87 -15.35
N ASP A 742 -15.80 37.55 -14.24
CA ASP A 742 -17.17 37.94 -13.87
C ASP A 742 -17.83 38.84 -14.92
N ILE A 743 -17.06 39.77 -15.50
CA ILE A 743 -17.54 40.64 -16.59
C ILE A 743 -17.91 39.82 -17.84
N TYR A 744 -17.07 38.85 -18.22
CA TYR A 744 -17.36 38.01 -19.39
C TYR A 744 -18.49 37.00 -19.15
N ASP A 745 -18.63 36.47 -17.93
CA ASP A 745 -19.76 35.60 -17.56
C ASP A 745 -21.09 36.37 -17.63
N GLU A 746 -21.12 37.61 -17.13
CA GLU A 746 -22.29 38.50 -17.23
C GLU A 746 -22.63 38.82 -18.70
N ALA A 747 -21.61 39.07 -19.53
CA ALA A 747 -21.78 39.30 -20.97
C ALA A 747 -22.31 38.05 -21.70
N ALA A 748 -21.86 36.85 -21.33
CA ALA A 748 -22.36 35.59 -21.88
C ALA A 748 -23.84 35.37 -21.52
N ALA A 749 -24.21 35.62 -20.26
CA ALA A 749 -25.59 35.53 -19.81
C ALA A 749 -26.50 36.52 -20.54
N ALA A 750 -26.04 37.76 -20.75
CA ALA A 750 -26.77 38.76 -21.51
C ALA A 750 -26.96 38.39 -22.99
N ALA A 751 -25.97 37.76 -23.63
CA ALA A 751 -26.08 37.28 -25.01
C ALA A 751 -27.15 36.17 -25.14
N SER A 752 -27.23 35.27 -24.16
CA SER A 752 -28.18 34.15 -24.13
C SER A 752 -29.66 34.55 -23.99
N SER A 753 -29.94 35.72 -23.38
CA SER A 753 -31.31 36.21 -23.16
C SER A 753 -31.91 36.97 -24.35
N SER A 754 -31.11 37.26 -25.37
CA SER A 754 -31.49 38.11 -26.51
C SER A 754 -32.25 37.40 -27.65
N GLY A 755 -32.59 36.12 -27.47
CA GLY A 755 -33.44 35.35 -28.39
C GLY A 755 -34.90 35.83 -28.37
N GLY A 756 -35.19 36.97 -29.01
CA GLY A 756 -36.58 37.37 -29.30
C GLY A 756 -36.89 38.85 -29.42
N ALA A 757 -35.99 39.76 -29.05
CA ALA A 757 -36.23 41.19 -29.26
C ALA A 757 -34.91 41.91 -29.53
N VAL A 758 -34.87 42.62 -30.65
CA VAL A 758 -33.92 43.71 -30.85
C VAL A 758 -34.23 44.79 -29.82
N PRO A 759 -33.23 45.28 -29.07
CA PRO A 759 -33.18 46.73 -28.88
C PRO A 759 -31.80 47.27 -29.22
N SER A 760 -31.79 48.12 -30.27
CA SER A 760 -31.32 49.51 -30.17
C SER A 760 -30.10 49.74 -29.25
N SER A 761 -28.92 49.85 -29.87
CA SER A 761 -27.84 50.77 -29.49
C SER A 761 -27.73 51.10 -27.99
N ASN A 762 -27.04 50.25 -27.21
CA ASN A 762 -26.70 50.58 -25.82
C ASN A 762 -25.17 50.77 -25.68
N PRO A 763 -24.66 51.89 -25.11
CA PRO A 763 -23.22 52.22 -25.06
C PRO A 763 -22.41 51.39 -24.04
N PHE A 764 -23.06 50.47 -23.33
CA PHE A 764 -22.54 49.83 -22.11
C PHE A 764 -21.30 48.93 -22.31
N MET A 765 -21.02 48.51 -23.55
CA MET A 765 -19.89 47.63 -23.88
C MET A 765 -18.57 48.37 -24.14
N ASN A 766 -18.60 49.66 -24.51
CA ASN A 766 -17.38 50.41 -24.83
C ASN A 766 -16.61 50.89 -23.59
N GLU A 767 -17.28 51.09 -22.45
CA GLU A 767 -16.65 51.63 -21.24
C GLU A 767 -15.89 50.60 -20.39
N ARG A 768 -16.15 49.29 -20.53
CA ARG A 768 -15.46 48.25 -19.74
C ARG A 768 -14.40 47.45 -20.48
N ILE A 769 -14.43 47.40 -21.81
CA ILE A 769 -13.43 46.67 -22.62
C ILE A 769 -12.29 47.61 -23.08
N GLY A 770 -12.54 48.92 -23.11
CA GLY A 770 -11.59 49.95 -23.54
C GLY A 770 -10.67 50.49 -22.44
N VAL A 771 -9.91 49.65 -21.73
CA VAL A 771 -8.76 50.13 -20.94
C VAL A 771 -7.61 49.14 -21.07
N ASN A 772 -6.76 49.36 -22.08
CA ASN A 772 -5.32 49.08 -22.06
C ASN A 772 -4.71 49.62 -23.35
N SER A 773 -4.70 50.94 -23.48
CA SER A 773 -3.76 51.65 -24.36
C SER A 773 -3.44 52.94 -23.64
N VAL A 774 -2.15 53.25 -23.51
CA VAL A 774 -1.56 54.42 -22.83
C VAL A 774 -1.28 54.22 -21.33
N ALA A 775 -0.10 53.68 -21.01
CA ALA A 775 0.93 54.38 -20.24
C ALA A 775 2.04 53.39 -19.82
N ALA A 776 3.09 53.30 -20.64
CA ALA A 776 4.41 52.99 -20.14
C ALA A 776 5.17 54.32 -20.06
N ARG A 777 5.40 54.82 -18.84
CA ARG A 777 6.70 55.31 -18.36
C ARG A 777 6.61 55.98 -16.98
N ASP A 778 7.54 55.53 -16.14
CA ASP A 778 8.23 56.24 -15.05
C ASP A 778 7.59 56.36 -13.66
N HIS A 779 8.20 55.56 -12.76
CA HIS A 779 8.66 55.82 -11.39
C HIS A 779 7.76 56.50 -10.34
N GLY A 780 7.70 55.85 -9.17
CA GLY A 780 7.85 56.58 -7.89
C GLY A 780 6.78 56.34 -6.82
N LEU A 781 7.11 55.44 -5.89
CA LEU A 781 6.92 55.53 -4.43
C LEU A 781 5.66 56.19 -3.83
N SER A 782 5.05 55.39 -2.93
CA SER A 782 4.67 55.72 -1.55
C SER A 782 3.20 56.04 -1.23
N ALA A 783 2.74 55.35 -0.16
CA ALA A 783 1.75 55.69 0.88
C ALA A 783 0.42 56.32 0.40
N GLY A 784 -0.74 55.71 0.62
CA GLY A 784 -1.21 55.02 1.82
C GLY A 784 -2.14 55.94 2.59
N HIS A 785 -3.44 55.63 2.65
CA HIS A 785 -4.28 55.85 3.85
C HIS A 785 -5.69 55.23 3.70
N PHE A 786 -5.94 54.29 4.63
CA PHE A 786 -7.18 53.86 5.32
C PHE A 786 -8.45 53.58 4.51
N GLN A 787 -8.98 52.34 4.46
CA GLN A 787 -9.48 51.43 5.51
C GLN A 787 -10.91 51.79 6.00
N GLY A 788 -11.83 50.85 5.74
CA GLY A 788 -13.24 50.86 6.15
C GLY A 788 -13.90 49.51 5.83
N LEU A 789 -13.43 48.45 6.49
CA LEU A 789 -14.11 47.17 6.74
C LEU A 789 -15.32 47.45 7.69
N SER A 790 -16.41 46.70 7.82
CA SER A 790 -16.87 45.37 7.40
C SER A 790 -18.30 45.17 7.96
N GLN A 791 -19.10 44.32 7.27
CA GLN A 791 -20.10 43.33 7.76
C GLN A 791 -21.07 43.65 8.92
N ASP A 792 -22.34 43.22 8.79
CA ASP A 792 -22.75 41.93 9.39
C ASP A 792 -24.17 41.42 9.02
N THR A 793 -24.30 40.09 8.88
CA THR A 793 -25.51 39.31 9.20
C THR A 793 -25.12 37.86 9.54
N SER A 794 -24.63 37.69 10.77
CA SER A 794 -24.99 36.67 11.77
C SER A 794 -25.46 35.25 11.37
N ARG A 795 -24.75 34.24 11.93
CA ARG A 795 -25.36 33.19 12.80
C ARG A 795 -24.30 32.38 13.56
N THR A 796 -24.24 32.54 14.89
CA THR A 796 -24.34 31.45 15.90
C THR A 796 -24.46 32.04 17.31
N MET A 797 -25.29 31.38 18.12
CA MET A 797 -25.64 31.60 19.53
C MET A 797 -24.38 31.54 20.44
N THR A 798 -24.30 31.98 21.70
CA THR A 798 -25.28 32.01 22.81
C THR A 798 -24.70 32.87 23.96
N GLU A 799 -25.59 33.55 24.69
CA GLU A 799 -25.57 33.86 26.14
C GLU A 799 -24.51 34.78 26.82
N HIS A 800 -25.04 35.97 27.18
CA HIS A 800 -25.02 36.63 28.50
C HIS A 800 -23.72 36.98 29.25
N GLY A 801 -23.56 38.28 29.53
CA GLY A 801 -22.73 38.77 30.63
C GLY A 801 -22.42 40.27 30.52
N GLN A 802 -23.22 41.09 31.19
CA GLN A 802 -23.22 42.56 31.13
C GLN A 802 -21.93 43.25 31.61
N ALA A 803 -21.64 44.40 30.96
CA ALA A 803 -21.21 45.70 31.53
C ALA A 803 -19.92 45.76 32.37
N SER A 804 -19.11 46.83 32.37
CA SER A 804 -18.89 48.00 31.54
C SER A 804 -17.63 48.69 32.13
N SER A 805 -16.90 49.45 31.31
CA SER A 805 -16.17 50.66 31.71
C SER A 805 -14.94 50.53 32.65
N HIS A 806 -13.72 50.76 32.14
CA HIS A 806 -13.08 52.09 32.17
C HIS A 806 -11.59 52.06 31.74
N ARG A 807 -11.26 52.99 30.82
CA ARG A 807 -10.12 53.93 30.82
C ARG A 807 -8.76 53.52 31.42
N ASN A 808 -7.75 53.77 30.56
CA ASN A 808 -6.60 54.70 30.73
C ASN A 808 -5.18 54.14 30.82
N ARG A 809 -4.39 54.61 29.84
CA ARG A 809 -3.06 55.27 29.93
C ARG A 809 -1.82 54.51 30.45
N GLN A 810 -0.85 54.53 29.52
CA GLN A 810 0.52 55.06 29.66
C GLN A 810 1.69 54.13 30.06
N ARG A 811 2.61 54.08 29.08
CA ARG A 811 4.07 54.34 29.15
C ARG A 811 5.03 53.35 29.83
N ARG A 812 6.03 53.00 29.00
CA ARG A 812 7.48 52.87 29.24
C ARG A 812 8.00 51.71 30.11
N ARG A 813 8.72 50.82 29.41
CA ARG A 813 9.85 49.96 29.84
C ARG A 813 10.99 50.77 30.51
N PRO A 814 12.09 50.17 31.03
CA PRO A 814 12.42 48.74 31.32
C PRO A 814 13.08 48.47 32.70
N SER A 815 13.17 47.19 33.10
CA SER A 815 14.43 46.44 33.38
C SER A 815 14.39 45.49 34.59
N SER A 816 14.89 44.27 34.35
CA SER A 816 15.84 43.49 35.17
C SER A 816 15.40 42.85 36.52
N LYS A 817 15.59 41.52 36.54
CA LYS A 817 16.01 40.59 37.62
C LYS A 817 14.98 39.80 38.43
N ASP A 818 15.04 38.49 38.17
CA ASP A 818 15.26 37.37 39.10
C ASP A 818 14.28 37.04 40.23
N MET A 819 13.92 35.75 40.21
CA MET A 819 13.75 34.77 41.30
C MET A 819 12.36 34.38 41.82
N LEU A 820 12.15 33.05 41.77
CA LEU A 820 11.22 32.15 42.50
C LEU A 820 9.75 32.21 42.01
N GLU A 821 9.08 31.15 41.57
CA GLU A 821 9.20 29.67 41.71
C GLU A 821 8.98 28.96 40.37
#